data_AF-A0A7C7XL15-F1
#
_entry.id   AF-A0A7C7XL15-F1
#
_cell.length_a   1.000
_cell.length_b   1.000
_cell.length_c   1.000
_cell.angle_alpha   90.00
_cell.angle_beta   90.00
_cell.angle_gamma   90.00
#
_symmetry.space_group_name_H-M   'P 1'
#
loop_
_entity.id
_entity.type
_entity.pdbx_description
1 polymer ?
#
loop_
_entity_poly.entity_id
_entity_poly.type
_entity_poly.pdbx_seq_one_letter_code
_entity_poly.pdbx_strand_id
1 'polypeptide(L)'
;MANRKQKAVLAVIDGLGFSRTRSKDVVEAVWAKLAPADQELLEATADRIGRDSSWAKNLLYPVHVESLDADTPTKEALAWIADSQLCRGFLNADLIERIELLVETTADEQRYVPWASGARNLWALRNENLSIPTSAAGIWAGFEDLAPAVQGNSETGHQQIGNTELAPQLPLEITNSIASGEFFEGDALNSIIASAKDRKAILNFCFLLSGVGGADGRVHSAWNHLEAFLELVFERHGVSPDHVQMQAILDGRDSAEDSSIVSSEGSGDFLGQLQVLLGKYDAESSLAWVVGRSTAMDRDYREEAARTDFDLLAGFKGEQVSGFDEVRAIVSSVHESGKTDQDIPPISILRADGSVPKISANDAFVDLNFRSDRQRSKIGFLAGARAFLEAEGESRGRKWDGSWIDHNLNLDISGIAEYHPVFEAEHGVSVAFHTEPLAANFLAQWPEVVGDDEYTLVAESVKSSHMGYFFRGRREDPVAGANEVRLVTPSHGEEDGVKSDTDFYLYPGMRAKEVTADVLKAISAGTSRLICCNIAAPDMVGHLLPARYEEAKAAYRAAADALVEMAQTARTARSFFVVTSDHGNIENDTSAHSVNDVLTTIVRPDSAKSEVAIPVFQARLFDIAPTLFKLMGAAQNGAPAAGPADQSVGRPLVVTG
;
A
#
# COMPACT_ATOMS: atom_id res chain seq x y z
N MET A 1 24.34 15.16 37.42
CA MET A 1 23.95 13.99 36.61
C MET A 1 23.80 14.49 35.19
N ALA A 2 24.57 13.97 34.24
CA ALA A 2 24.41 14.34 32.83
C ALA A 2 22.95 14.10 32.42
N ASN A 3 22.36 15.04 31.68
CA ASN A 3 20.99 14.96 31.22
C ASN A 3 20.88 13.72 30.30
N ARG A 4 20.44 12.58 30.84
CA ARG A 4 20.43 11.32 30.10
C ARG A 4 19.39 11.48 28.99
N LYS A 5 19.86 11.52 27.74
CA LYS A 5 18.97 11.58 26.56
C LYS A 5 17.94 10.45 26.70
N GLN A 6 16.68 10.76 26.41
CA GLN A 6 15.60 9.76 26.40
C GLN A 6 15.91 8.69 25.33
N LYS A 7 15.15 7.61 25.26
CA LYS A 7 15.33 6.57 24.23
C LYS A 7 13.97 6.02 23.83
N ALA A 8 13.87 5.55 22.61
CA ALA A 8 12.66 4.94 22.10
C ALA A 8 12.97 3.59 21.46
N VAL A 9 12.00 2.69 21.55
CA VAL A 9 11.96 1.43 20.81
C VAL A 9 10.65 1.41 20.04
N LEU A 10 10.70 1.15 18.74
CA LEU A 10 9.55 0.98 17.86
C LEU A 10 9.46 -0.49 17.44
N ALA A 11 8.37 -1.16 17.76
CA ALA A 11 8.03 -2.46 17.19
C ALA A 11 6.91 -2.30 16.16
N VAL A 12 7.22 -2.60 14.91
CA VAL A 12 6.25 -2.70 13.81
C VAL A 12 5.92 -4.18 13.63
N ILE A 13 4.65 -4.52 13.76
CA ILE A 13 4.15 -5.85 13.40
C ILE A 13 3.67 -5.79 11.95
N ASP A 14 3.90 -6.85 11.20
CA ASP A 14 3.28 -6.97 9.88
C ASP A 14 1.92 -7.63 10.00
N GLY A 15 0.89 -7.00 9.44
CA GLY A 15 -0.43 -7.63 9.23
C GLY A 15 -1.26 -7.89 10.51
N LEU A 16 -1.14 -7.04 11.53
CA LEU A 16 -1.91 -7.10 12.77
C LEU A 16 -2.89 -5.91 12.88
N GLY A 17 -4.04 -6.05 12.21
CA GLY A 17 -5.17 -5.11 12.30
C GLY A 17 -6.21 -5.53 13.35
N PHE A 18 -7.30 -4.76 13.44
CA PHE A 18 -8.53 -5.16 14.14
C PHE A 18 -9.76 -4.77 13.32
N SER A 19 -10.75 -5.65 13.24
CA SER A 19 -11.96 -5.39 12.46
C SER A 19 -13.11 -4.99 13.38
N ARG A 20 -13.54 -3.72 13.32
CA ARG A 20 -14.69 -3.22 14.10
C ARG A 20 -15.98 -4.02 13.83
N THR A 21 -16.19 -4.41 12.58
CA THR A 21 -17.36 -5.22 12.18
C THR A 21 -17.28 -6.60 12.82
N ARG A 22 -16.17 -7.33 12.63
CA ARG A 22 -16.04 -8.69 13.19
C ARG A 22 -16.02 -8.68 14.72
N SER A 23 -15.34 -7.72 15.35
CA SER A 23 -15.32 -7.60 16.81
C SER A 23 -16.73 -7.37 17.37
N LYS A 24 -17.54 -6.55 16.69
CA LYS A 24 -18.93 -6.31 17.06
C LYS A 24 -19.79 -7.57 16.92
N ASP A 25 -19.63 -8.32 15.83
CA ASP A 25 -20.34 -9.58 15.61
C ASP A 25 -20.00 -10.63 16.66
N VAL A 26 -18.73 -10.70 17.09
CA VAL A 26 -18.31 -11.55 18.21
C VAL A 26 -18.96 -11.08 19.51
N VAL A 27 -18.95 -9.78 19.81
CA VAL A 27 -19.54 -9.23 21.04
C VAL A 27 -21.05 -9.47 21.12
N GLU A 28 -21.77 -9.30 20.02
CA GLU A 28 -23.21 -9.59 19.96
C GLU A 28 -23.49 -11.08 20.19
N ALA A 29 -22.68 -11.97 19.61
CA ALA A 29 -22.81 -13.41 19.82
C ALA A 29 -22.46 -13.82 21.26
N VAL A 30 -21.41 -13.22 21.87
CA VAL A 30 -21.06 -13.43 23.28
C VAL A 30 -22.20 -12.97 24.17
N TRP A 31 -22.74 -11.78 23.93
CA TRP A 31 -23.87 -11.26 24.69
C TRP A 31 -25.05 -12.21 24.67
N ALA A 32 -25.42 -12.74 23.49
CA ALA A 32 -26.50 -13.71 23.35
C ALA A 32 -26.26 -15.04 24.08
N LYS A 33 -25.00 -15.43 24.30
CA LYS A 33 -24.60 -16.66 25.00
C LYS A 33 -24.42 -16.47 26.52
N LEU A 34 -24.28 -15.24 27.00
CA LEU A 34 -24.09 -14.98 28.44
C LEU A 34 -25.30 -15.45 29.25
N ALA A 35 -25.03 -15.96 30.45
CA ALA A 35 -26.09 -16.25 31.41
C ALA A 35 -26.82 -14.94 31.78
N PRO A 36 -28.16 -14.93 31.93
CA PRO A 36 -28.91 -13.72 32.29
C PRO A 36 -28.39 -13.03 33.55
N ALA A 37 -27.95 -13.82 34.55
CA ALA A 37 -27.36 -13.27 35.77
C ALA A 37 -26.02 -12.54 35.51
N ASP A 38 -25.21 -13.01 34.56
CA ASP A 38 -23.95 -12.35 34.20
C ASP A 38 -24.23 -11.07 33.37
N GLN A 39 -25.27 -11.06 32.52
CA GLN A 39 -25.73 -9.84 31.83
C GLN A 39 -26.22 -8.78 32.83
N GLU A 40 -27.06 -9.16 33.79
CA GLU A 40 -27.56 -8.26 34.85
C GLU A 40 -26.41 -7.64 35.66
N LEU A 41 -25.34 -8.41 35.92
CA LEU A 41 -24.14 -7.89 36.60
C LEU A 41 -23.41 -6.84 35.76
N LEU A 42 -23.24 -7.07 34.45
CA LEU A 42 -22.63 -6.10 33.55
C LEU A 42 -23.47 -4.82 33.45
N GLU A 43 -24.78 -4.95 33.26
CA GLU A 43 -25.72 -3.83 33.23
C GLU A 43 -25.70 -3.04 34.54
N ALA A 44 -25.68 -3.72 35.69
CA ALA A 44 -25.58 -3.05 36.99
C ALA A 44 -24.27 -2.28 37.17
N THR A 45 -23.15 -2.75 36.61
CA THR A 45 -21.88 -2.00 36.63
C THR A 45 -21.89 -0.79 35.71
N ALA A 46 -22.58 -0.86 34.58
CA ALA A 46 -22.76 0.28 33.67
C ALA A 46 -23.68 1.35 34.30
N ASP A 47 -24.82 0.94 34.88
CA ASP A 47 -25.77 1.83 35.55
C ASP A 47 -25.12 2.61 36.72
N ARG A 48 -24.21 1.95 37.46
CA ARG A 48 -23.42 2.57 38.54
C ARG A 48 -22.65 3.83 38.13
N ILE A 49 -22.28 3.95 36.86
CA ILE A 49 -21.54 5.11 36.32
C ILE A 49 -22.40 5.96 35.39
N GLY A 50 -23.70 5.69 35.31
CA GLY A 50 -24.65 6.44 34.48
C GLY A 50 -24.63 6.05 32.99
N ARG A 51 -24.10 4.88 32.64
CA ARG A 51 -24.21 4.29 31.30
C ARG A 51 -25.47 3.41 31.22
N ASP A 52 -26.14 3.43 30.07
CA ASP A 52 -27.33 2.59 29.87
C ASP A 52 -27.01 1.11 29.69
N SER A 53 -28.04 0.26 29.71
CA SER A 53 -27.88 -1.19 29.57
C SER A 53 -27.33 -1.59 28.19
N SER A 54 -27.63 -0.85 27.12
CA SER A 54 -27.11 -1.15 25.79
C SER A 54 -25.59 -0.95 25.70
N TRP A 55 -25.05 -0.04 26.52
CA TRP A 55 -23.62 0.21 26.64
C TRP A 55 -22.87 -0.94 27.35
N ALA A 56 -23.52 -1.74 28.20
CA ALA A 56 -22.88 -2.78 28.99
C ALA A 56 -22.16 -3.85 28.15
N LYS A 57 -22.58 -4.07 26.90
CA LYS A 57 -21.91 -4.94 25.92
C LYS A 57 -20.46 -4.54 25.67
N ASN A 58 -20.11 -3.27 25.82
CA ASN A 58 -18.75 -2.78 25.60
C ASN A 58 -17.74 -3.37 26.59
N LEU A 59 -18.21 -3.88 27.75
CA LEU A 59 -17.37 -4.57 28.73
C LEU A 59 -16.88 -5.94 28.25
N LEU A 60 -17.43 -6.46 27.16
CA LEU A 60 -17.02 -7.71 26.52
C LEU A 60 -15.81 -7.56 25.60
N TYR A 61 -15.48 -6.34 25.15
CA TYR A 61 -14.30 -6.12 24.32
C TYR A 61 -13.02 -6.38 25.14
N PRO A 62 -12.17 -7.35 24.77
CA PRO A 62 -10.93 -7.62 25.50
C PRO A 62 -10.02 -6.40 25.52
N VAL A 63 -9.94 -5.67 24.41
CA VAL A 63 -9.21 -4.41 24.26
C VAL A 63 -10.23 -3.26 24.15
N HIS A 64 -10.24 -2.37 25.13
CA HIS A 64 -11.30 -1.36 25.26
C HIS A 64 -11.40 -0.40 24.07
N VAL A 65 -10.27 -0.05 23.47
CA VAL A 65 -10.22 0.88 22.34
C VAL A 65 -10.90 0.32 21.08
N GLU A 66 -10.99 -1.00 20.94
CA GLU A 66 -11.64 -1.64 19.80
C GLU A 66 -13.18 -1.46 19.81
N SER A 67 -13.75 -1.01 20.94
CA SER A 67 -15.18 -0.68 21.06
C SER A 67 -15.55 0.72 20.57
N LEU A 68 -14.56 1.54 20.20
CA LEU A 68 -14.78 2.90 19.72
C LEU A 68 -15.15 2.90 18.22
N ASP A 69 -16.12 3.75 17.87
CA ASP A 69 -16.37 4.11 16.49
C ASP A 69 -15.17 4.87 15.91
N ALA A 70 -14.99 4.77 14.59
CA ALA A 70 -13.97 5.55 13.87
C ALA A 70 -14.20 7.05 14.09
N ASP A 71 -13.12 7.82 14.08
CA ASP A 71 -13.12 9.28 14.21
C ASP A 71 -13.79 9.84 15.49
N THR A 72 -13.90 9.03 16.55
CA THR A 72 -14.41 9.49 17.85
C THR A 72 -13.57 10.68 18.39
N PRO A 73 -14.19 11.79 18.84
CA PRO A 73 -13.45 12.88 19.46
C PRO A 73 -12.60 12.43 20.66
N THR A 74 -11.36 12.91 20.77
CA THR A 74 -10.39 12.45 21.79
C THR A 74 -10.93 12.50 23.21
N LYS A 75 -11.65 13.56 23.58
CA LYS A 75 -12.23 13.69 24.92
C LYS A 75 -13.27 12.59 25.19
N GLU A 76 -14.08 12.26 24.20
CA GLU A 76 -15.13 11.24 24.30
C GLU A 76 -14.52 9.84 24.35
N ALA A 77 -13.52 9.56 23.49
CA ALA A 77 -12.78 8.31 23.49
C ALA A 77 -12.10 8.04 24.83
N LEU A 78 -11.41 9.03 25.39
CA LEU A 78 -10.76 8.89 26.70
C LEU A 78 -11.76 8.64 27.83
N ALA A 79 -12.91 9.32 27.82
CA ALA A 79 -13.98 9.07 28.79
C ALA A 79 -14.55 7.66 28.63
N TRP A 80 -14.78 7.21 27.40
CA TRP A 80 -15.30 5.87 27.11
C TRP A 80 -14.37 4.75 27.58
N ILE A 81 -13.07 4.90 27.35
CA ILE A 81 -12.04 3.94 27.81
C ILE A 81 -11.99 3.95 29.35
N ALA A 82 -12.00 5.13 29.98
CA ALA A 82 -11.98 5.25 31.44
C ALA A 82 -13.22 4.62 32.10
N ASP A 83 -14.40 4.82 31.51
CA ASP A 83 -15.66 4.21 31.95
C ASP A 83 -15.58 2.68 31.85
N SER A 84 -15.04 2.16 30.73
CA SER A 84 -14.87 0.71 30.52
C SER A 84 -13.93 0.10 31.56
N GLN A 85 -12.81 0.75 31.85
CA GLN A 85 -11.85 0.33 32.88
C GLN A 85 -12.48 0.38 34.28
N LEU A 86 -13.23 1.45 34.60
CA LEU A 86 -13.90 1.62 35.89
C LEU A 86 -14.95 0.52 36.11
N CYS A 87 -15.80 0.25 35.13
CA CYS A 87 -16.80 -0.81 35.19
C CYS A 87 -16.17 -2.18 35.35
N ARG A 88 -15.12 -2.50 34.57
CA ARG A 88 -14.38 -3.76 34.73
C ARG A 88 -13.77 -3.92 36.12
N GLY A 89 -13.33 -2.83 36.74
CA GLY A 89 -12.83 -2.82 38.13
C GLY A 89 -13.89 -3.19 39.19
N PHE A 90 -15.18 -3.14 38.86
CA PHE A 90 -16.25 -3.60 39.75
C PHE A 90 -16.56 -5.10 39.62
N LEU A 91 -16.10 -5.75 38.57
CA LEU A 91 -16.34 -7.18 38.32
C LEU A 91 -15.36 -8.03 39.12
N ASN A 92 -15.83 -9.19 39.59
CA ASN A 92 -14.94 -10.14 40.26
C ASN A 92 -14.16 -10.98 39.24
N ALA A 93 -13.04 -11.56 39.68
CA ALA A 93 -12.15 -12.34 38.82
C ALA A 93 -12.85 -13.53 38.15
N ASP A 94 -13.76 -14.23 38.85
CA ASP A 94 -14.47 -15.38 38.31
C ASP A 94 -15.39 -15.00 37.14
N LEU A 95 -16.06 -13.84 37.21
CA LEU A 95 -16.90 -13.32 36.13
C LEU A 95 -16.04 -12.86 34.95
N ILE A 96 -14.94 -12.17 35.22
CA ILE A 96 -13.99 -11.76 34.16
C ILE A 96 -13.48 -12.99 33.40
N GLU A 97 -13.04 -14.04 34.12
CA GLU A 97 -12.56 -15.27 33.49
C GLU A 97 -13.65 -15.93 32.62
N ARG A 98 -14.90 -16.02 33.12
CA ARG A 98 -16.01 -16.56 32.32
C ARG A 98 -16.27 -15.74 31.06
N ILE A 99 -16.23 -14.42 31.15
CA ILE A 99 -16.42 -13.52 30.01
C ILE A 99 -15.28 -13.73 29.01
N GLU A 100 -14.03 -13.66 29.45
CA GLU A 100 -12.86 -13.81 28.57
C GLU A 100 -12.86 -15.16 27.85
N LEU A 101 -13.12 -16.26 28.57
CA LEU A 101 -13.24 -17.58 27.96
C LEU A 101 -14.39 -17.67 26.95
N LEU A 102 -15.54 -17.03 27.23
CA LEU A 102 -16.66 -17.01 26.30
C LEU A 102 -16.35 -16.16 25.05
N VAL A 103 -15.61 -15.05 25.22
CA VAL A 103 -15.13 -14.22 24.10
C VAL A 103 -14.14 -15.00 23.24
N GLU A 104 -13.15 -15.66 23.84
CA GLU A 104 -12.17 -16.48 23.14
C GLU A 104 -12.84 -17.59 22.33
N THR A 105 -13.74 -18.35 22.95
CA THR A 105 -14.42 -19.47 22.29
C THR A 105 -15.36 -19.00 21.19
N THR A 106 -16.09 -17.89 21.40
CA THR A 106 -16.98 -17.33 20.37
C THR A 106 -16.19 -16.69 19.22
N ALA A 107 -15.07 -16.03 19.51
CA ALA A 107 -14.16 -15.55 18.48
C ALA A 107 -13.57 -16.72 17.68
N ASP A 108 -13.28 -17.85 18.31
CA ASP A 108 -12.76 -19.04 17.63
C ASP A 108 -13.80 -19.66 16.68
N GLU A 109 -15.06 -19.76 17.13
CA GLU A 109 -16.19 -20.17 16.28
C GLU A 109 -16.37 -19.25 15.07
N GLN A 110 -16.15 -17.94 15.24
CA GLN A 110 -16.22 -16.94 14.18
C GLN A 110 -14.88 -16.71 13.45
N ARG A 111 -13.85 -17.49 13.79
CA ARG A 111 -12.50 -17.44 13.20
C ARG A 111 -11.82 -16.06 13.27
N TYR A 112 -12.07 -15.31 14.35
CA TYR A 112 -11.45 -14.00 14.61
C TYR A 112 -10.17 -14.17 15.43
N VAL A 113 -9.05 -14.35 14.73
CA VAL A 113 -7.74 -14.69 15.31
C VAL A 113 -7.30 -13.79 16.48
N PRO A 114 -7.44 -12.45 16.44
CA PRO A 114 -6.92 -11.58 17.51
C PRO A 114 -7.45 -11.94 18.90
N TRP A 115 -8.70 -12.38 18.98
CA TRP A 115 -9.33 -12.78 20.25
C TRP A 115 -9.29 -14.29 20.46
N ALA A 116 -9.47 -15.09 19.40
CA ALA A 116 -9.40 -16.56 19.46
C ALA A 116 -8.01 -17.09 19.85
N SER A 117 -6.96 -16.30 19.61
CA SER A 117 -5.60 -16.62 20.05
C SER A 117 -5.48 -16.70 21.58
N GLY A 118 -6.34 -16.04 22.36
CA GLY A 118 -6.21 -15.97 23.82
C GLY A 118 -4.93 -15.27 24.29
N ALA A 119 -4.39 -14.35 23.47
CA ALA A 119 -3.21 -13.54 23.80
C ALA A 119 -3.56 -12.42 24.81
N ARG A 120 -4.05 -12.83 26.00
CA ARG A 120 -4.53 -11.91 27.05
C ARG A 120 -3.46 -10.94 27.54
N ASN A 121 -2.19 -11.34 27.46
CA ASN A 121 -1.03 -10.50 27.80
C ASN A 121 -0.94 -9.24 26.92
N LEU A 122 -1.20 -9.36 25.61
CA LEU A 122 -1.22 -8.21 24.72
C LEU A 122 -2.46 -7.34 24.95
N TRP A 123 -3.62 -7.94 25.27
CA TRP A 123 -4.82 -7.17 25.63
C TRP A 123 -4.57 -6.31 26.88
N ALA A 124 -3.97 -6.90 27.92
CA ALA A 124 -3.58 -6.19 29.13
C ALA A 124 -2.59 -5.07 28.83
N LEU A 125 -1.54 -5.34 28.05
CA LEU A 125 -0.58 -4.31 27.63
C LEU A 125 -1.26 -3.12 26.94
N ARG A 126 -2.21 -3.38 26.03
CA ARG A 126 -2.96 -2.33 25.33
C ARG A 126 -3.88 -1.54 26.27
N ASN A 127 -4.55 -2.21 27.20
CA ASN A 127 -5.48 -1.55 28.14
C ASN A 127 -4.77 -0.76 29.25
N GLU A 128 -3.55 -1.16 29.63
CA GLU A 128 -2.73 -0.46 30.62
C GLU A 128 -2.04 0.79 30.08
N ASN A 129 -1.99 0.94 28.75
CA ASN A 129 -1.25 2.00 28.08
C ASN A 129 -2.15 2.78 27.11
N LEU A 130 -1.63 3.88 26.58
CA LEU A 130 -2.33 4.64 25.56
C LEU A 130 -2.30 3.86 24.24
N SER A 131 -3.44 3.30 23.83
CA SER A 131 -3.64 2.64 22.55
C SER A 131 -4.58 3.46 21.69
N ILE A 132 -4.20 3.76 20.45
CA ILE A 132 -4.93 4.62 19.51
C ILE A 132 -5.16 3.85 18.20
N PRO A 133 -6.39 3.76 17.68
CA PRO A 133 -6.64 3.27 16.33
C PRO A 133 -5.85 4.10 15.31
N THR A 134 -5.21 3.42 14.38
CA THR A 134 -4.31 4.04 13.38
C THR A 134 -4.73 3.58 12.01
N SER A 135 -5.01 4.52 11.12
CA SER A 135 -5.40 4.21 9.75
C SER A 135 -4.19 3.81 8.92
N ALA A 136 -4.32 2.69 8.22
CA ALA A 136 -3.24 2.00 7.51
C ALA A 136 -3.65 1.55 6.09
N ALA A 137 -4.66 2.19 5.50
CA ALA A 137 -5.20 1.86 4.17
C ALA A 137 -5.66 3.13 3.43
N GLY A 138 -5.92 2.99 2.13
CA GLY A 138 -6.37 4.05 1.24
C GLY A 138 -5.39 5.23 1.20
N ILE A 139 -5.93 6.45 1.31
CA ILE A 139 -5.12 7.67 1.37
C ILE A 139 -4.08 7.65 2.48
N TRP A 140 -4.37 6.99 3.61
CA TRP A 140 -3.44 6.91 4.74
C TRP A 140 -2.30 5.93 4.53
N ALA A 141 -2.38 5.06 3.51
CA ALA A 141 -1.28 4.25 3.01
C ALA A 141 -0.58 4.91 1.80
N GLY A 142 -0.99 6.10 1.37
CA GLY A 142 -0.41 6.81 0.23
C GLY A 142 -1.04 6.47 -1.12
N PHE A 143 -2.16 5.73 -1.14
CA PHE A 143 -2.93 5.53 -2.35
C PHE A 143 -3.91 6.68 -2.59
N GLU A 144 -4.54 6.72 -3.76
CA GLU A 144 -5.62 7.69 -3.99
C GLU A 144 -6.82 7.43 -3.08
N ASP A 145 -7.63 8.47 -2.85
CA ASP A 145 -8.87 8.37 -2.08
C ASP A 145 -9.96 7.70 -2.94
N LEU A 146 -10.02 6.37 -2.86
CA LEU A 146 -10.90 5.51 -3.66
C LEU A 146 -11.91 4.77 -2.77
N ALA A 147 -13.04 4.37 -3.37
CA ALA A 147 -14.05 3.53 -2.74
C ALA A 147 -14.28 2.25 -3.57
N PRO A 148 -14.02 1.05 -3.01
CA PRO A 148 -13.45 0.79 -1.69
C PRO A 148 -11.99 1.25 -1.58
N ALA A 149 -11.54 1.54 -0.35
CA ALA A 149 -10.15 1.92 -0.10
C ALA A 149 -9.18 0.79 -0.48
N VAL A 150 -8.01 1.15 -0.99
CA VAL A 150 -6.94 0.17 -1.28
C VAL A 150 -6.32 -0.29 0.04
N GLN A 151 -6.24 -1.60 0.27
CA GLN A 151 -5.56 -2.16 1.44
C GLN A 151 -4.10 -1.68 1.53
N GLY A 152 -3.62 -1.41 2.74
CA GLY A 152 -2.19 -1.22 2.97
C GLY A 152 -1.41 -2.50 2.74
N ASN A 153 -0.08 -2.38 2.64
CA ASN A 153 0.85 -3.50 2.58
C ASN A 153 2.16 -3.12 3.28
N SER A 154 3.10 -4.06 3.40
CA SER A 154 4.33 -3.78 4.15
C SER A 154 5.20 -2.70 3.55
N GLU A 155 5.22 -2.52 2.23
CA GLU A 155 5.99 -1.47 1.56
C GLU A 155 5.42 -0.10 1.93
N THR A 156 4.11 0.08 1.75
CA THR A 156 3.44 1.34 2.01
C THR A 156 3.40 1.66 3.49
N GLY A 157 3.12 0.67 4.35
CA GLY A 157 3.04 0.87 5.78
C GLY A 157 4.39 1.28 6.39
N HIS A 158 5.48 0.59 6.07
CA HIS A 158 6.82 0.98 6.55
C HIS A 158 7.25 2.34 6.01
N GLN A 159 6.91 2.65 4.75
CA GLN A 159 7.17 3.96 4.18
C GLN A 159 6.43 5.05 4.97
N GLN A 160 5.13 4.89 5.26
CA GLN A 160 4.38 5.88 6.04
C GLN A 160 4.93 6.04 7.46
N ILE A 161 5.18 4.93 8.17
CA ILE A 161 5.73 4.97 9.54
C ILE A 161 7.08 5.70 9.57
N GLY A 162 7.90 5.49 8.54
CA GLY A 162 9.21 6.13 8.38
C GLY A 162 9.17 7.60 7.97
N ASN A 163 8.02 8.18 7.66
CA ASN A 163 7.92 9.57 7.20
C ASN A 163 7.15 10.47 8.18
N THR A 164 7.51 11.76 8.17
CA THR A 164 6.86 12.78 9.00
C THR A 164 5.65 13.42 8.31
N GLU A 165 5.36 13.03 7.07
CA GLU A 165 4.29 13.50 6.22
C GLU A 165 3.77 12.33 5.38
N LEU A 166 2.57 12.49 4.80
CA LEU A 166 1.99 11.53 3.89
C LEU A 166 2.97 11.26 2.75
N ALA A 167 3.31 9.99 2.58
CA ALA A 167 4.22 9.54 1.55
C ALA A 167 3.43 8.95 0.38
N PRO A 168 3.09 9.74 -0.64
CA PRO A 168 2.26 9.25 -1.74
C PRO A 168 2.93 8.10 -2.48
N GLN A 169 2.13 7.16 -2.96
CA GLN A 169 2.54 6.21 -3.98
C GLN A 169 2.45 6.90 -5.34
N LEU A 170 3.19 6.38 -6.32
CA LEU A 170 3.30 6.99 -7.64
C LEU A 170 1.95 7.39 -8.29
N PRO A 171 0.87 6.59 -8.21
CA PRO A 171 -0.42 7.01 -8.76
C PRO A 171 -0.97 8.29 -8.11
N LEU A 172 -0.83 8.41 -6.79
CA LEU A 172 -1.20 9.59 -6.04
C LEU A 172 -0.23 10.77 -6.29
N GLU A 173 1.06 10.51 -6.46
CA GLU A 173 2.04 11.54 -6.86
C GLU A 173 1.62 12.20 -8.18
N ILE A 174 1.30 11.39 -9.19
CA ILE A 174 0.82 11.87 -10.49
C ILE A 174 -0.51 12.63 -10.32
N THR A 175 -1.48 12.08 -9.58
CA THR A 175 -2.77 12.74 -9.34
C THR A 175 -2.63 14.07 -8.62
N ASN A 176 -1.75 14.17 -7.62
CA ASN A 176 -1.45 15.42 -6.93
C ASN A 176 -0.80 16.44 -7.87
N SER A 177 0.11 16.01 -8.75
CA SER A 177 0.73 16.89 -9.74
C SER A 177 -0.27 17.43 -10.77
N ILE A 178 -1.30 16.65 -11.12
CA ILE A 178 -2.40 17.10 -11.98
C ILE A 178 -3.22 18.17 -11.25
N ALA A 179 -3.58 17.91 -9.98
CA ALA A 179 -4.36 18.83 -9.17
C ALA A 179 -3.64 20.16 -8.88
N SER A 180 -2.31 20.13 -8.71
CA SER A 180 -1.48 21.32 -8.50
C SER A 180 -1.14 22.07 -9.80
N GLY A 181 -1.29 21.41 -10.95
CA GLY A 181 -0.92 21.93 -12.26
C GLY A 181 0.51 21.60 -12.69
N GLU A 182 1.34 21.06 -11.80
CA GLU A 182 2.74 20.69 -12.06
C GLU A 182 2.88 19.64 -13.18
N PHE A 183 1.91 18.74 -13.31
CA PHE A 183 1.85 17.75 -14.40
C PHE A 183 2.02 18.40 -15.78
N PHE A 184 1.38 19.55 -15.98
CA PHE A 184 1.34 20.23 -17.27
C PHE A 184 2.58 21.06 -17.58
N GLU A 185 3.43 21.29 -16.58
CA GLU A 185 4.70 22.00 -16.72
C GLU A 185 5.90 21.03 -16.78
N GLY A 186 5.67 19.72 -16.62
CA GLY A 186 6.73 18.70 -16.58
C GLY A 186 7.51 18.59 -17.89
N ASP A 187 8.84 18.64 -17.79
CA ASP A 187 9.75 18.75 -18.94
C ASP A 187 9.68 17.55 -19.90
N ALA A 188 9.59 16.32 -19.38
CA ALA A 188 9.62 15.11 -20.22
C ALA A 188 8.45 15.05 -21.21
N LEU A 189 7.21 15.20 -20.70
CA LEU A 189 6.00 15.18 -21.53
C LEU A 189 5.92 16.40 -22.45
N ASN A 190 6.27 17.59 -21.96
CA ASN A 190 6.26 18.79 -22.79
C ASN A 190 7.28 18.72 -23.94
N SER A 191 8.50 18.23 -23.65
CA SER A 191 9.58 18.16 -24.63
C SER A 191 9.25 17.17 -25.74
N ILE A 192 8.76 15.97 -25.41
CA ILE A 192 8.43 14.95 -26.41
C ILE A 192 7.25 15.38 -27.30
N ILE A 193 6.22 16.01 -26.73
CA ILE A 193 5.06 16.52 -27.49
C ILE A 193 5.49 17.67 -28.41
N ALA A 194 6.24 18.64 -27.91
CA ALA A 194 6.74 19.77 -28.70
C ALA A 194 7.65 19.31 -29.84
N SER A 195 8.59 18.40 -29.53
CA SER A 195 9.52 17.76 -30.47
C SER A 195 8.78 17.03 -31.59
N ALA A 196 7.77 16.22 -31.25
CA ALA A 196 6.93 15.54 -32.24
C ALA A 196 6.20 16.52 -33.15
N LYS A 197 5.58 17.55 -32.56
CA LYS A 197 4.85 18.60 -33.29
C LYS A 197 5.75 19.38 -34.25
N ASP A 198 6.92 19.80 -33.81
CA ASP A 198 7.88 20.56 -34.62
C ASP A 198 8.40 19.76 -35.81
N ARG A 199 8.65 18.46 -35.61
CA ARG A 199 9.07 17.54 -36.67
C ARG A 199 7.92 17.05 -37.55
N LYS A 200 6.67 17.34 -37.20
CA LYS A 200 5.45 16.75 -37.80
C LYS A 200 5.47 15.22 -37.75
N ALA A 201 6.07 14.68 -36.69
CA ALA A 201 6.06 13.26 -36.40
C ALA A 201 4.72 12.89 -35.75
N ILE A 202 4.33 11.62 -35.80
CA ILE A 202 3.12 11.16 -35.13
C ILE A 202 3.42 10.97 -33.64
N LEU A 203 2.54 11.49 -32.78
CA LEU A 203 2.54 11.21 -31.36
C LEU A 203 1.71 9.95 -31.08
N ASN A 204 2.40 8.87 -30.76
CA ASN A 204 1.77 7.62 -30.35
C ASN A 204 1.70 7.55 -28.83
N PHE A 205 0.66 6.93 -28.27
CA PHE A 205 0.64 6.60 -26.86
C PHE A 205 -0.17 5.33 -26.55
N CYS A 206 0.10 4.70 -25.41
CA CYS A 206 -0.68 3.57 -24.94
C CYS A 206 -1.19 3.77 -23.51
N PHE A 207 -2.35 3.15 -23.22
CA PHE A 207 -3.02 3.23 -21.92
C PHE A 207 -3.82 1.96 -21.67
N LEU A 208 -3.70 1.37 -20.47
CA LEU A 208 -4.62 0.33 -19.99
C LEU A 208 -5.97 0.98 -19.65
N LEU A 209 -6.98 0.66 -20.45
CA LEU A 209 -8.30 1.25 -20.40
C LEU A 209 -9.12 0.66 -19.24
N SER A 210 -9.05 1.33 -18.09
CA SER A 210 -9.75 0.95 -16.86
C SER A 210 -9.95 2.19 -15.95
N GLY A 211 -10.76 2.10 -14.88
CA GLY A 211 -10.67 3.07 -13.78
C GLY A 211 -11.50 4.33 -13.85
N VAL A 212 -12.60 4.37 -14.61
CA VAL A 212 -13.41 5.59 -14.68
C VAL A 212 -14.16 5.81 -13.37
N GLY A 213 -13.92 6.94 -12.71
CA GLY A 213 -14.59 7.29 -11.45
C GLY A 213 -14.03 6.61 -10.19
N GLY A 214 -12.95 5.83 -10.30
CA GLY A 214 -12.12 5.43 -9.15
C GLY A 214 -12.44 4.09 -8.48
N ALA A 215 -13.46 3.33 -8.92
CA ALA A 215 -13.90 2.12 -8.23
C ALA A 215 -13.23 0.80 -8.72
N ASP A 216 -12.83 0.70 -10.00
CA ASP A 216 -12.40 -0.56 -10.64
C ASP A 216 -11.27 -0.34 -11.66
N GLY A 217 -10.17 -1.09 -11.54
CA GLY A 217 -8.97 -0.85 -12.34
C GLY A 217 -8.28 0.47 -11.93
N ARG A 218 -7.08 0.35 -11.36
CA ARG A 218 -6.18 1.48 -11.01
C ARG A 218 -4.80 0.98 -10.60
N VAL A 219 -4.44 -0.20 -11.13
CA VAL A 219 -3.25 -0.95 -10.74
C VAL A 219 -2.07 -0.62 -11.63
N HIS A 220 -2.33 -0.36 -12.92
CA HIS A 220 -1.29 -0.02 -13.90
C HIS A 220 -1.47 1.37 -14.52
N SER A 221 -2.68 1.93 -14.47
CA SER A 221 -3.04 3.20 -15.10
C SER A 221 -4.17 3.86 -14.29
N ALA A 222 -4.45 5.14 -14.54
CA ALA A 222 -5.60 5.83 -13.95
C ALA A 222 -6.24 6.77 -14.97
N TRP A 223 -7.59 6.78 -15.01
CA TRP A 223 -8.33 7.53 -16.02
C TRP A 223 -8.05 9.04 -16.00
N ASN A 224 -7.90 9.64 -14.81
CA ASN A 224 -7.58 11.05 -14.67
C ASN A 224 -6.18 11.40 -15.23
N HIS A 225 -5.26 10.44 -15.31
CA HIS A 225 -3.95 10.63 -15.96
C HIS A 225 -4.11 10.69 -17.48
N LEU A 226 -4.99 9.86 -18.05
CA LEU A 226 -5.36 9.94 -19.47
C LEU A 226 -6.00 11.30 -19.79
N GLU A 227 -6.98 11.73 -19.00
CA GLU A 227 -7.65 13.03 -19.20
C GLU A 227 -6.64 14.20 -19.17
N ALA A 228 -5.74 14.23 -18.19
CA ALA A 228 -4.70 15.26 -18.09
C ALA A 228 -3.72 15.20 -19.28
N PHE A 229 -3.34 14.01 -19.74
CA PHE A 229 -2.48 13.87 -20.91
C PHE A 229 -3.17 14.36 -22.19
N LEU A 230 -4.46 14.05 -22.38
CA LEU A 230 -5.21 14.54 -23.55
C LEU A 230 -5.40 16.07 -23.52
N GLU A 231 -5.64 16.67 -22.35
CA GLU A 231 -5.63 18.13 -22.19
C GLU A 231 -4.27 18.72 -22.59
N LEU A 232 -3.17 18.12 -22.10
CA LEU A 232 -1.81 18.56 -22.43
C LEU A 232 -1.57 18.52 -23.96
N VAL A 233 -1.95 17.43 -24.62
CA VAL A 233 -1.74 17.23 -26.06
C VAL A 233 -2.64 18.14 -26.90
N PHE A 234 -3.95 18.14 -26.67
CA PHE A 234 -4.93 18.76 -27.56
C PHE A 234 -5.22 20.23 -27.23
N GLU A 235 -5.25 20.62 -25.96
CA GLU A 235 -5.57 22.00 -25.58
C GLU A 235 -4.31 22.85 -25.41
N ARG A 236 -3.31 22.35 -24.66
CA ARG A 236 -2.12 23.14 -24.34
C ARG A 236 -1.13 23.18 -25.48
N HIS A 237 -0.81 22.01 -26.05
CA HIS A 237 0.07 21.93 -27.23
C HIS A 237 -0.66 22.13 -28.54
N GLY A 238 -1.99 21.93 -28.61
CA GLY A 238 -2.75 22.10 -29.85
C GLY A 238 -2.29 21.16 -30.97
N VAL A 239 -1.93 19.92 -30.63
CA VAL A 239 -1.61 18.89 -31.62
C VAL A 239 -2.89 18.50 -32.35
N SER A 240 -2.84 18.39 -33.67
CA SER A 240 -4.01 17.95 -34.45
C SER A 240 -4.32 16.48 -34.17
N PRO A 241 -5.61 16.09 -34.00
CA PRO A 241 -5.98 14.67 -33.81
C PRO A 241 -5.43 13.72 -34.87
N ASP A 242 -5.27 14.18 -36.11
CA ASP A 242 -4.68 13.38 -37.19
C ASP A 242 -3.19 13.07 -36.98
N HIS A 243 -2.50 13.78 -36.08
CA HIS A 243 -1.10 13.53 -35.71
C HIS A 243 -0.97 12.76 -34.39
N VAL A 244 -2.07 12.21 -33.86
CA VAL A 244 -2.08 11.44 -32.62
C VAL A 244 -2.62 10.03 -32.88
N GLN A 245 -1.99 9.01 -32.29
CA GLN A 245 -2.42 7.62 -32.36
C GLN A 245 -2.39 6.97 -30.98
N MET A 246 -3.51 6.39 -30.58
CA MET A 246 -3.71 5.74 -29.30
C MET A 246 -3.82 4.22 -29.47
N GLN A 247 -3.09 3.49 -28.65
CA GLN A 247 -3.37 2.08 -28.35
C GLN A 247 -4.16 1.99 -27.04
N ALA A 248 -5.43 1.59 -27.14
CA ALA A 248 -6.24 1.22 -25.98
C ALA A 248 -6.00 -0.26 -25.64
N ILE A 249 -5.43 -0.52 -24.46
CA ILE A 249 -5.21 -1.87 -23.96
C ILE A 249 -6.39 -2.23 -23.05
N LEU A 250 -7.10 -3.32 -23.32
CA LEU A 250 -8.27 -3.73 -22.53
C LEU A 250 -7.88 -4.58 -21.32
N ASP A 251 -8.54 -4.34 -20.19
CA ASP A 251 -8.16 -4.87 -18.88
C ASP A 251 -8.72 -6.27 -18.58
N GLY A 252 -9.96 -6.38 -18.08
CA GLY A 252 -10.61 -7.65 -17.76
C GLY A 252 -10.01 -8.44 -16.60
N ARG A 253 -9.12 -7.83 -15.82
CA ARG A 253 -8.43 -8.47 -14.69
C ARG A 253 -8.36 -7.60 -13.45
N ASP A 254 -7.96 -6.33 -13.59
CA ASP A 254 -8.02 -5.37 -12.48
C ASP A 254 -9.39 -4.65 -12.44
N SER A 255 -10.17 -4.78 -13.52
CA SER A 255 -11.61 -4.48 -13.64
C SER A 255 -12.41 -5.76 -13.92
N ALA A 256 -13.75 -5.67 -13.99
CA ALA A 256 -14.60 -6.80 -14.35
C ALA A 256 -14.28 -7.35 -15.75
N GLU A 257 -14.55 -8.63 -15.97
CA GLU A 257 -14.08 -9.41 -17.14
C GLU A 257 -14.50 -8.82 -18.50
N ASP A 258 -15.66 -8.18 -18.60
CA ASP A 258 -16.26 -7.63 -19.83
C ASP A 258 -16.52 -6.11 -19.76
N SER A 259 -15.87 -5.42 -18.81
CA SER A 259 -16.14 -4.01 -18.50
C SER A 259 -15.76 -3.03 -19.60
N SER A 260 -15.05 -3.45 -20.66
CA SER A 260 -14.74 -2.59 -21.81
C SER A 260 -15.98 -2.16 -22.58
N ILE A 261 -17.04 -2.98 -22.60
CA ILE A 261 -18.31 -2.69 -23.31
C ILE A 261 -19.56 -2.84 -22.42
N VAL A 262 -19.43 -3.45 -21.25
CA VAL A 262 -20.52 -3.62 -20.28
C VAL A 262 -20.33 -2.65 -19.12
N SER A 263 -21.42 -1.99 -18.71
CA SER A 263 -21.46 -1.23 -17.47
C SER A 263 -22.19 -2.00 -16.38
N SER A 264 -21.60 -2.04 -15.19
CA SER A 264 -22.17 -2.58 -13.97
C SER A 264 -21.89 -1.64 -12.80
N GLU A 265 -22.92 -1.39 -11.97
CA GLU A 265 -22.79 -0.64 -10.72
C GLU A 265 -22.17 0.78 -10.86
N GLY A 266 -22.35 1.41 -12.03
CA GLY A 266 -21.86 2.76 -12.28
C GLY A 266 -20.41 2.84 -12.80
N SER A 267 -19.77 1.69 -13.06
CA SER A 267 -18.51 1.63 -13.80
C SER A 267 -18.60 0.70 -15.02
N GLY A 268 -17.56 0.68 -15.86
CA GLY A 268 -17.50 -0.08 -17.11
C GLY A 268 -17.95 0.71 -18.35
N ASP A 269 -18.21 0.01 -19.45
CA ASP A 269 -18.29 0.55 -20.82
C ASP A 269 -17.12 1.49 -21.17
N PHE A 270 -15.89 1.08 -20.83
CA PHE A 270 -14.72 1.95 -20.98
C PHE A 270 -14.45 2.39 -22.42
N LEU A 271 -14.80 1.59 -23.43
CA LEU A 271 -14.71 2.01 -24.83
C LEU A 271 -15.73 3.11 -25.15
N GLY A 272 -16.96 3.02 -24.65
CA GLY A 272 -17.94 4.11 -24.77
C GLY A 272 -17.48 5.38 -24.08
N GLN A 273 -16.91 5.26 -22.88
CA GLN A 273 -16.38 6.40 -22.12
C GLN A 273 -15.16 7.03 -22.82
N LEU A 274 -14.29 6.22 -23.43
CA LEU A 274 -13.18 6.69 -24.24
C LEU A 274 -13.67 7.48 -25.46
N GLN A 275 -14.69 6.98 -26.15
CA GLN A 275 -15.29 7.68 -27.29
C GLN A 275 -15.79 9.07 -26.89
N VAL A 276 -16.52 9.16 -25.78
CA VAL A 276 -17.00 10.45 -25.25
C VAL A 276 -15.84 11.37 -24.87
N LEU A 277 -14.78 10.84 -24.23
CA LEU A 277 -13.61 11.62 -23.86
C LEU A 277 -12.88 12.18 -25.08
N LEU A 278 -12.60 11.35 -26.08
CA LEU A 278 -11.96 11.76 -27.33
C LEU A 278 -12.83 12.74 -28.13
N GLY A 279 -14.15 12.56 -28.10
CA GLY A 279 -15.12 13.47 -28.74
C GLY A 279 -15.05 14.91 -28.20
N LYS A 280 -14.59 15.14 -26.96
CA LYS A 280 -14.36 16.50 -26.43
C LYS A 280 -13.30 17.29 -27.23
N TYR A 281 -12.41 16.58 -27.92
CA TYR A 281 -11.27 17.13 -28.66
C TYR A 281 -11.39 16.92 -30.18
N ASP A 282 -12.55 16.47 -30.68
CA ASP A 282 -12.73 15.99 -32.05
C ASP A 282 -11.69 14.91 -32.44
N ALA A 283 -11.31 14.06 -31.48
CA ALA A 283 -10.17 13.15 -31.57
C ALA A 283 -10.52 11.66 -31.58
N GLU A 284 -11.76 11.29 -31.93
CA GLU A 284 -12.14 9.87 -32.06
C GLU A 284 -11.26 9.13 -33.09
N SER A 285 -10.78 9.84 -34.12
CA SER A 285 -9.84 9.32 -35.13
C SER A 285 -8.44 9.00 -34.59
N SER A 286 -8.11 9.46 -33.38
CA SER A 286 -6.84 9.14 -32.73
C SER A 286 -6.83 7.72 -32.15
N LEU A 287 -7.96 7.04 -31.96
CA LEU A 287 -7.95 5.62 -31.58
C LEU A 287 -7.44 4.79 -32.77
N ALA A 288 -6.23 4.23 -32.64
CA ALA A 288 -5.56 3.50 -33.71
C ALA A 288 -5.55 1.99 -33.49
N TRP A 289 -5.44 1.55 -32.24
CA TRP A 289 -5.36 0.12 -31.91
C TRP A 289 -6.15 -0.23 -30.66
N VAL A 290 -6.77 -1.41 -30.67
CA VAL A 290 -7.40 -2.03 -29.49
C VAL A 290 -6.85 -3.44 -29.34
N VAL A 291 -6.45 -3.82 -28.13
CA VAL A 291 -5.87 -5.15 -27.85
C VAL A 291 -6.02 -5.50 -26.38
N GLY A 292 -6.20 -6.78 -26.05
CA GLY A 292 -6.24 -7.24 -24.66
C GLY A 292 -4.87 -7.24 -23.98
N ARG A 293 -4.84 -6.98 -22.67
CA ARG A 293 -3.60 -6.90 -21.87
C ARG A 293 -2.77 -8.19 -21.85
N SER A 294 -3.37 -9.36 -22.10
CA SER A 294 -2.63 -10.64 -22.20
C SER A 294 -1.57 -10.61 -23.29
N THR A 295 -1.75 -9.76 -24.31
CA THR A 295 -0.82 -9.53 -25.42
C THR A 295 0.07 -8.31 -25.15
N ALA A 296 -0.52 -7.15 -24.89
CA ALA A 296 0.20 -5.86 -24.89
C ALA A 296 0.95 -5.54 -23.58
N MET A 297 0.71 -6.28 -22.50
CA MET A 297 1.25 -6.03 -21.17
C MET A 297 1.86 -7.31 -20.56
N ASP A 298 2.64 -8.01 -21.36
CA ASP A 298 3.37 -9.21 -20.94
C ASP A 298 4.52 -8.87 -19.99
N ARG A 299 4.61 -9.59 -18.87
CA ARG A 299 5.72 -9.50 -17.90
C ARG A 299 6.52 -10.80 -17.77
N ASP A 300 6.06 -11.86 -18.42
CA ASP A 300 6.70 -13.17 -18.39
C ASP A 300 7.76 -13.30 -19.47
N TYR A 301 7.95 -12.28 -20.31
CA TYR A 301 8.86 -12.28 -21.46
C TYR A 301 8.51 -13.43 -22.41
N ARG A 302 7.24 -13.51 -22.81
CA ARG A 302 6.73 -14.37 -23.88
C ARG A 302 6.90 -13.64 -25.21
N GLU A 303 7.93 -14.02 -25.95
CA GLU A 303 8.28 -13.35 -27.22
C GLU A 303 7.11 -13.29 -28.23
N GLU A 304 6.26 -14.31 -28.28
CA GLU A 304 5.08 -14.32 -29.17
C GLU A 304 4.09 -13.18 -28.85
N ALA A 305 3.89 -12.87 -27.56
CA ALA A 305 3.03 -11.77 -27.12
C ALA A 305 3.65 -10.42 -27.49
N ALA A 306 4.94 -10.22 -27.15
CA ALA A 306 5.69 -9.01 -27.47
C ALA A 306 5.73 -8.74 -28.98
N ARG A 307 6.03 -9.77 -29.78
CA ARG A 307 6.03 -9.68 -31.25
C ARG A 307 4.64 -9.40 -31.81
N THR A 308 3.59 -10.03 -31.26
CA THR A 308 2.21 -9.78 -31.72
C THR A 308 1.80 -8.33 -31.50
N ASP A 309 2.18 -7.75 -30.36
CA ASP A 309 1.93 -6.34 -30.06
C ASP A 309 2.77 -5.40 -30.95
N PHE A 310 4.04 -5.71 -31.17
CA PHE A 310 4.87 -4.97 -32.13
C PHE A 310 4.31 -5.03 -33.56
N ASP A 311 3.92 -6.22 -34.04
CA ASP A 311 3.33 -6.40 -35.38
C ASP A 311 2.01 -5.63 -35.54
N LEU A 312 1.23 -5.46 -34.46
CA LEU A 312 0.05 -4.60 -34.43
C LEU A 312 0.46 -3.13 -34.61
N LEU A 313 1.40 -2.64 -33.78
CA LEU A 313 1.88 -1.26 -33.83
C LEU A 313 2.60 -0.91 -35.14
N ALA A 314 3.25 -1.88 -35.78
CA ALA A 314 3.92 -1.71 -37.07
C ALA A 314 2.99 -1.84 -38.29
N GLY A 315 1.70 -2.17 -38.07
CA GLY A 315 0.69 -2.31 -39.13
C GLY A 315 0.77 -3.64 -39.90
N PHE A 316 1.41 -4.67 -39.35
CA PHE A 316 1.52 -6.00 -39.94
C PHE A 316 0.44 -6.98 -39.46
N LYS A 317 -0.25 -6.68 -38.35
CA LYS A 317 -1.27 -7.52 -37.73
C LYS A 317 -2.45 -6.70 -37.23
N GLY A 318 -3.62 -7.32 -37.18
CA GLY A 318 -4.82 -6.75 -36.60
C GLY A 318 -6.03 -6.91 -37.52
N GLU A 319 -7.19 -7.18 -36.92
CA GLU A 319 -8.46 -7.10 -37.65
C GLU A 319 -8.77 -5.64 -37.94
N GLN A 320 -9.02 -5.32 -39.22
CA GLN A 320 -9.20 -3.94 -39.67
C GLN A 320 -10.66 -3.51 -39.53
N VAL A 321 -10.89 -2.38 -38.88
CA VAL A 321 -12.22 -1.79 -38.64
C VAL A 321 -12.22 -0.29 -38.91
N SER A 322 -13.40 0.32 -39.02
CA SER A 322 -13.56 1.74 -39.37
C SER A 322 -13.87 2.66 -38.18
N GLY A 323 -14.09 2.12 -36.97
CA GLY A 323 -14.40 2.93 -35.78
C GLY A 323 -14.92 2.13 -34.59
N PHE A 324 -15.41 2.86 -33.57
CA PHE A 324 -15.83 2.30 -32.28
C PHE A 324 -16.92 1.23 -32.38
N ASP A 325 -17.95 1.41 -33.21
CA ASP A 325 -19.04 0.44 -33.31
C ASP A 325 -18.55 -0.95 -33.75
N GLU A 326 -17.64 -0.99 -34.73
CA GLU A 326 -17.04 -2.23 -35.23
C GLU A 326 -16.08 -2.85 -34.20
N VAL A 327 -15.29 -2.03 -33.48
CA VAL A 327 -14.49 -2.50 -32.34
C VAL A 327 -15.38 -3.18 -31.30
N ARG A 328 -16.46 -2.51 -30.88
CA ARG A 328 -17.39 -3.02 -29.86
C ARG A 328 -18.06 -4.32 -30.32
N ALA A 329 -18.38 -4.45 -31.62
CA ALA A 329 -18.93 -5.68 -32.18
C ALA A 329 -17.95 -6.86 -32.10
N ILE A 330 -16.66 -6.64 -32.40
CA ILE A 330 -15.62 -7.67 -32.25
C ILE A 330 -15.48 -8.08 -30.79
N VAL A 331 -15.37 -7.10 -29.87
CA VAL A 331 -15.26 -7.35 -28.43
C VAL A 331 -16.44 -8.18 -27.93
N SER A 332 -17.66 -7.81 -28.31
CA SER A 332 -18.88 -8.57 -27.97
C SER A 332 -18.80 -10.02 -28.48
N SER A 333 -18.36 -10.24 -29.72
CA SER A 333 -18.22 -11.58 -30.28
C SER A 333 -17.17 -12.42 -29.54
N VAL A 334 -16.09 -11.81 -29.04
CA VAL A 334 -15.09 -12.50 -28.24
C VAL A 334 -15.66 -12.87 -26.86
N HIS A 335 -16.44 -11.98 -26.22
CA HIS A 335 -17.11 -12.28 -24.95
C HIS A 335 -18.12 -13.44 -25.08
N GLU A 336 -18.88 -13.48 -26.18
CA GLU A 336 -19.78 -14.60 -26.48
C GLU A 336 -19.06 -15.96 -26.62
N SER A 337 -17.76 -15.96 -26.90
CA SER A 337 -16.92 -17.16 -26.95
C SER A 337 -16.41 -17.64 -25.59
N GLY A 338 -16.73 -16.92 -24.50
CA GLY A 338 -16.27 -17.21 -23.14
C GLY A 338 -14.87 -16.68 -22.82
N LYS A 339 -14.34 -15.80 -23.67
CA LYS A 339 -13.11 -15.03 -23.41
C LYS A 339 -13.46 -13.66 -22.84
N THR A 340 -12.49 -12.96 -22.27
CA THR A 340 -12.69 -11.69 -21.56
C THR A 340 -11.88 -10.56 -22.21
N ASP A 341 -12.00 -9.34 -21.68
CA ASP A 341 -11.29 -8.15 -22.17
C ASP A 341 -9.77 -8.35 -22.30
N GLN A 342 -9.14 -9.09 -21.39
CA GLN A 342 -7.70 -9.38 -21.45
C GLN A 342 -7.29 -10.18 -22.69
N ASP A 343 -8.22 -10.91 -23.30
CA ASP A 343 -7.99 -11.85 -24.39
C ASP A 343 -8.41 -11.31 -25.77
N ILE A 344 -8.81 -10.03 -25.83
CA ILE A 344 -9.20 -9.37 -27.08
C ILE A 344 -8.04 -9.40 -28.08
N PRO A 345 -8.26 -9.89 -29.31
CA PRO A 345 -7.22 -9.97 -30.32
C PRO A 345 -6.79 -8.56 -30.78
N PRO A 346 -5.64 -8.44 -31.45
CA PRO A 346 -5.23 -7.20 -32.09
C PRO A 346 -6.28 -6.67 -33.08
N ILE A 347 -6.74 -5.43 -32.89
CA ILE A 347 -7.66 -4.70 -33.78
C ILE A 347 -6.96 -3.41 -34.23
N SER A 348 -7.02 -3.12 -35.54
CA SER A 348 -6.52 -1.89 -36.16
C SER A 348 -7.66 -1.04 -36.67
N ILE A 349 -7.77 0.19 -36.20
CA ILE A 349 -8.77 1.15 -36.66
C ILE A 349 -8.18 1.94 -37.82
N LEU A 350 -8.79 1.83 -39.01
CA LEU A 350 -8.32 2.50 -40.22
C LEU A 350 -8.35 4.01 -40.06
N ARG A 351 -7.32 4.69 -40.59
CA ARG A 351 -7.27 6.15 -40.66
C ARG A 351 -8.35 6.67 -41.61
N ALA A 352 -8.65 7.97 -41.54
CA ALA A 352 -9.68 8.60 -42.39
C ALA A 352 -9.42 8.44 -43.90
N ASP A 353 -8.16 8.24 -44.32
CA ASP A 353 -7.76 7.97 -45.70
C ASP A 353 -7.79 6.48 -46.09
N GLY A 354 -8.24 5.61 -45.17
CA GLY A 354 -8.31 4.16 -45.33
C GLY A 354 -6.98 3.43 -45.11
N SER A 355 -5.91 4.12 -44.71
CA SER A 355 -4.63 3.49 -44.42
C SER A 355 -4.62 2.81 -43.05
N VAL A 356 -3.85 1.73 -42.93
CA VAL A 356 -3.63 1.02 -41.67
C VAL A 356 -2.72 1.87 -40.78
N PRO A 357 -3.08 2.13 -39.51
CA PRO A 357 -2.23 2.86 -38.58
C PRO A 357 -0.91 2.10 -38.34
N LYS A 358 0.20 2.84 -38.27
CA LYS A 358 1.51 2.27 -37.95
C LYS A 358 2.41 3.29 -37.27
N ILE A 359 3.25 2.83 -36.36
CA ILE A 359 4.41 3.57 -35.88
C ILE A 359 5.47 3.62 -36.99
N SER A 360 6.01 4.81 -37.23
CA SER A 360 7.02 5.08 -38.26
C SER A 360 8.32 5.58 -37.63
N ALA A 361 9.38 5.61 -38.44
CA ALA A 361 10.67 6.06 -37.96
C ALA A 361 10.65 7.54 -37.53
N ASN A 362 11.22 7.84 -36.37
CA ASN A 362 11.29 9.15 -35.71
C ASN A 362 9.94 9.68 -35.17
N ASP A 363 8.94 8.82 -35.05
CA ASP A 363 7.73 9.11 -34.29
C ASP A 363 8.02 9.23 -32.79
N ALA A 364 7.08 9.86 -32.07
CA ALA A 364 7.08 9.88 -30.61
C ALA A 364 6.19 8.77 -30.06
N PHE A 365 6.53 8.26 -28.88
CA PHE A 365 5.76 7.26 -28.14
C PHE A 365 5.70 7.61 -26.65
N VAL A 366 4.50 7.68 -26.08
CA VAL A 366 4.29 7.91 -24.64
C VAL A 366 3.57 6.72 -24.02
N ASP A 367 4.12 6.13 -22.97
CA ASP A 367 3.43 5.10 -22.18
C ASP A 367 2.84 5.72 -20.91
N LEU A 368 1.50 5.70 -20.80
CA LEU A 368 0.77 6.28 -19.67
C LEU A 368 0.51 5.28 -18.53
N ASN A 369 1.07 4.07 -18.60
CA ASN A 369 0.95 3.09 -17.53
C ASN A 369 2.06 3.32 -16.50
N PHE A 370 1.71 3.67 -15.25
CA PHE A 370 2.69 3.99 -14.21
C PHE A 370 3.35 2.76 -13.57
N ARG A 371 2.78 1.56 -13.71
CA ARG A 371 3.33 0.34 -13.09
C ARG A 371 4.25 -0.40 -14.05
N SER A 372 5.51 -0.53 -13.65
CA SER A 372 6.64 -0.90 -14.50
C SER A 372 6.69 -2.34 -15.02
N ASP A 373 6.29 -3.33 -14.20
CA ASP A 373 6.55 -4.76 -14.46
C ASP A 373 6.05 -5.24 -15.83
N ARG A 374 4.92 -4.70 -16.30
CA ARG A 374 4.29 -5.06 -17.58
C ARG A 374 4.69 -4.18 -18.76
N GLN A 375 5.34 -3.03 -18.53
CA GLN A 375 5.74 -2.12 -19.60
C GLN A 375 7.15 -2.39 -20.12
N ARG A 376 7.99 -3.06 -19.32
CA ARG A 376 9.38 -3.36 -19.69
C ARG A 376 9.53 -4.08 -21.03
N SER A 377 8.66 -5.05 -21.32
CA SER A 377 8.69 -5.78 -22.59
C SER A 377 8.40 -4.86 -23.77
N LYS A 378 7.33 -4.05 -23.67
CA LYS A 378 6.90 -3.09 -24.70
C LYS A 378 7.96 -2.02 -24.97
N ILE A 379 8.38 -1.33 -23.93
CA ILE A 379 9.42 -0.30 -24.05
C ILE A 379 10.72 -0.92 -24.54
N GLY A 380 11.08 -2.12 -24.07
CA GLY A 380 12.26 -2.82 -24.53
C GLY A 380 12.26 -3.06 -26.04
N PHE A 381 11.14 -3.52 -26.62
CA PHE A 381 11.12 -3.74 -28.07
C PHE A 381 11.01 -2.44 -28.86
N LEU A 382 10.30 -1.42 -28.37
CA LEU A 382 10.19 -0.12 -29.07
C LEU A 382 11.51 0.67 -29.05
N ALA A 383 12.26 0.56 -27.96
CA ALA A 383 13.53 1.26 -27.76
C ALA A 383 14.74 0.50 -28.34
N GLY A 384 14.52 -0.68 -28.94
CA GLY A 384 15.60 -1.51 -29.48
C GLY A 384 16.48 -2.17 -28.40
N ALA A 385 15.97 -2.35 -27.18
CA ALA A 385 16.68 -2.94 -26.04
C ALA A 385 16.74 -4.47 -26.10
N ARG A 386 17.21 -5.00 -27.23
CA ARG A 386 17.26 -6.45 -27.51
C ARG A 386 18.01 -7.24 -26.44
N ALA A 387 19.20 -6.77 -26.05
CA ALA A 387 20.03 -7.45 -25.06
C ALA A 387 19.34 -7.55 -23.69
N PHE A 388 18.62 -6.50 -23.29
CA PHE A 388 17.82 -6.50 -22.06
C PHE A 388 16.69 -7.54 -22.11
N LEU A 389 15.94 -7.58 -23.21
CA LEU A 389 14.84 -8.54 -23.39
C LEU A 389 15.33 -10.00 -23.44
N GLU A 390 16.44 -10.25 -24.12
CA GLU A 390 17.08 -11.58 -24.16
C GLU A 390 17.51 -12.03 -22.76
N ALA A 391 18.16 -11.16 -21.98
CA ALA A 391 18.61 -11.47 -20.62
C ALA A 391 17.44 -11.72 -19.65
N GLU A 392 16.38 -10.91 -19.73
CA GLU A 392 15.17 -11.09 -18.91
C GLU A 392 14.37 -12.34 -19.30
N GLY A 393 14.37 -12.69 -20.59
CA GLY A 393 13.83 -13.97 -21.06
C GLY A 393 14.63 -15.14 -20.48
N GLU A 394 15.96 -15.10 -20.59
CA GLU A 394 16.85 -16.17 -20.14
C GLU A 394 16.75 -16.40 -18.62
N SER A 395 16.68 -15.32 -17.82
CA SER A 395 16.51 -15.40 -16.37
C SER A 395 15.20 -16.09 -15.93
N ARG A 396 14.22 -16.15 -16.84
CA ARG A 396 12.93 -16.83 -16.66
C ARG A 396 12.84 -18.16 -17.41
N GLY A 397 13.97 -18.67 -17.91
CA GLY A 397 14.05 -19.93 -18.65
C GLY A 397 13.41 -19.88 -20.05
N ARG A 398 13.29 -18.69 -20.65
CA ARG A 398 12.73 -18.48 -21.99
C ARG A 398 13.80 -18.02 -22.96
N LYS A 399 13.85 -18.64 -24.14
CA LYS A 399 14.74 -18.20 -25.23
C LYS A 399 14.01 -17.17 -26.09
N TRP A 400 14.70 -16.08 -26.41
CA TRP A 400 14.23 -15.06 -27.34
C TRP A 400 15.07 -15.09 -28.63
N ASP A 401 14.41 -14.99 -29.79
CA ASP A 401 15.04 -14.79 -31.10
C ASP A 401 15.45 -13.33 -31.30
N GLY A 402 14.58 -12.40 -30.92
CA GLY A 402 14.83 -10.95 -30.88
C GLY A 402 15.14 -10.31 -32.23
N SER A 403 15.17 -11.07 -33.34
CA SER A 403 15.59 -10.58 -34.66
C SER A 403 14.63 -9.59 -35.30
N TRP A 404 13.41 -9.47 -34.76
CA TRP A 404 12.36 -8.57 -35.22
C TRP A 404 12.47 -7.17 -34.59
N ILE A 405 13.32 -7.00 -33.57
CA ILE A 405 13.50 -5.74 -32.82
C ILE A 405 14.45 -4.77 -33.55
N ASP A 406 15.24 -5.24 -34.51
CA ASP A 406 16.15 -4.39 -35.31
C ASP A 406 15.40 -3.60 -36.40
N HIS A 407 14.48 -2.72 -35.99
CA HIS A 407 13.52 -2.04 -36.84
C HIS A 407 13.93 -0.61 -37.26
N ASN A 408 15.01 -0.04 -36.70
CA ASN A 408 15.47 1.33 -36.97
C ASN A 408 14.36 2.39 -36.83
N LEU A 409 13.46 2.24 -35.85
CA LEU A 409 12.37 3.20 -35.65
C LEU A 409 12.90 4.50 -35.06
N ASN A 410 13.96 4.47 -34.24
CA ASN A 410 14.55 5.67 -33.63
C ASN A 410 13.46 6.57 -32.99
N LEU A 411 12.61 5.95 -32.17
CA LEU A 411 11.49 6.65 -31.54
C LEU A 411 11.99 7.59 -30.45
N ASP A 412 11.31 8.72 -30.33
CA ASP A 412 11.36 9.57 -29.13
C ASP A 412 10.41 8.92 -28.11
N ILE A 413 10.88 8.38 -26.99
CA ILE A 413 10.05 7.57 -26.07
C ILE A 413 10.04 8.21 -24.69
N SER A 414 8.85 8.37 -24.11
CA SER A 414 8.69 8.73 -22.70
C SER A 414 7.77 7.74 -21.97
N GLY A 415 8.22 7.23 -20.83
CA GLY A 415 7.33 6.62 -19.85
C GLY A 415 6.76 7.68 -18.93
N ILE A 416 5.51 7.51 -18.46
CA ILE A 416 4.99 8.32 -17.35
C ILE A 416 5.76 8.02 -16.07
N ALA A 417 6.30 6.81 -15.93
CA ALA A 417 7.05 6.34 -14.78
C ALA A 417 8.36 5.69 -15.19
N GLU A 418 9.28 5.54 -14.24
CA GLU A 418 10.50 4.77 -14.44
C GLU A 418 10.19 3.26 -14.52
N TYR A 419 10.58 2.61 -15.62
CA TYR A 419 10.33 1.17 -15.81
C TYR A 419 11.54 0.30 -15.53
N HIS A 420 12.71 0.73 -16.00
CA HIS A 420 13.99 0.09 -15.76
C HIS A 420 15.12 1.09 -16.03
N PRO A 421 16.16 1.18 -15.19
CA PRO A 421 17.25 2.16 -15.36
C PRO A 421 17.96 2.08 -16.72
N VAL A 422 18.04 0.89 -17.32
CA VAL A 422 18.68 0.68 -18.64
C VAL A 422 18.03 1.51 -19.76
N PHE A 423 16.72 1.75 -19.68
CA PHE A 423 16.00 2.41 -20.76
C PHE A 423 16.40 3.88 -20.89
N GLU A 424 16.53 4.57 -19.75
CA GLU A 424 17.04 5.94 -19.73
C GLU A 424 18.55 5.97 -19.98
N ALA A 425 19.31 5.11 -19.30
CA ALA A 425 20.78 5.14 -19.35
C ALA A 425 21.37 4.75 -20.72
N GLU A 426 20.75 3.82 -21.44
CA GLU A 426 21.32 3.24 -22.67
C GLU A 426 20.45 3.43 -23.91
N HIS A 427 19.14 3.68 -23.75
CA HIS A 427 18.19 3.74 -24.86
C HIS A 427 17.48 5.09 -25.03
N GLY A 428 17.83 6.10 -24.23
CA GLY A 428 17.31 7.46 -24.38
C GLY A 428 15.82 7.60 -24.11
N VAL A 429 15.22 6.69 -23.34
CA VAL A 429 13.83 6.79 -22.89
C VAL A 429 13.75 7.83 -21.77
N SER A 430 12.93 8.87 -21.93
CA SER A 430 12.68 9.85 -20.88
C SER A 430 11.63 9.35 -19.88
N VAL A 431 11.66 9.90 -18.67
CA VAL A 431 10.73 9.54 -17.59
C VAL A 431 10.06 10.82 -17.07
N ALA A 432 8.73 10.81 -16.95
CA ALA A 432 7.99 11.96 -16.43
C ALA A 432 8.01 12.03 -14.89
N PHE A 433 7.90 10.88 -14.22
CA PHE A 433 7.92 10.77 -12.76
C PHE A 433 8.95 9.72 -12.31
N HIS A 434 10.06 10.19 -11.74
CA HIS A 434 11.11 9.35 -11.17
C HIS A 434 10.75 8.85 -9.76
N THR A 435 11.31 7.71 -9.37
CA THR A 435 11.22 7.25 -7.99
C THR A 435 12.24 7.98 -7.12
N GLU A 436 11.82 9.09 -6.52
CA GLU A 436 12.72 9.93 -5.72
C GLU A 436 12.75 9.54 -4.23
N PRO A 437 13.91 9.64 -3.56
CA PRO A 437 13.99 9.52 -2.11
C PRO A 437 13.13 10.55 -1.39
N LEU A 438 12.37 10.11 -0.38
CA LEU A 438 11.41 10.97 0.30
C LEU A 438 12.13 11.96 1.23
N ALA A 439 11.93 13.26 1.00
CA ALA A 439 12.58 14.32 1.78
C ALA A 439 12.05 14.40 3.22
N ALA A 440 10.76 14.16 3.43
CA ALA A 440 10.12 14.12 4.74
C ALA A 440 10.40 12.82 5.54
N ASN A 441 11.42 12.04 5.16
CA ASN A 441 11.75 10.82 5.87
C ASN A 441 12.44 11.09 7.20
N PHE A 442 11.96 10.41 8.23
CA PHE A 442 12.42 10.54 9.61
C PHE A 442 13.91 10.22 9.78
N LEU A 443 14.41 9.16 9.11
CA LEU A 443 15.83 8.81 9.16
C LEU A 443 16.69 9.72 8.27
N ALA A 444 16.12 10.28 7.20
CA ALA A 444 16.81 11.30 6.42
C ALA A 444 17.02 12.61 7.22
N GLN A 445 16.06 12.96 8.07
CA GLN A 445 16.15 14.11 8.99
C GLN A 445 17.00 13.82 10.23
N TRP A 446 17.45 12.58 10.45
CA TRP A 446 18.11 12.16 11.68
C TRP A 446 19.37 12.97 12.04
N PRO A 447 20.33 13.21 11.10
CA PRO A 447 21.53 13.99 11.42
C PRO A 447 21.22 15.43 11.83
N GLU A 448 20.15 16.02 11.30
CA GLU A 448 19.72 17.39 11.61
C GLU A 448 18.97 17.46 12.94
N VAL A 449 18.07 16.51 13.20
CA VAL A 449 17.12 16.57 14.34
C VAL A 449 17.70 15.92 15.61
N VAL A 450 18.46 14.83 15.45
CA VAL A 450 18.98 14.03 16.57
C VAL A 450 20.51 14.11 16.67
N GLY A 451 21.19 14.29 15.54
CA GLY A 451 22.65 14.35 15.46
C GLY A 451 23.28 13.00 15.12
N ASP A 452 24.44 12.72 15.74
CA ASP A 452 25.23 11.51 15.54
C ASP A 452 24.83 10.35 16.48
N ASP A 453 23.70 10.46 17.17
CA ASP A 453 23.22 9.37 18.01
C ASP A 453 22.92 8.12 17.14
N GLU A 454 23.30 6.94 17.63
CA GLU A 454 23.07 5.67 16.92
C GLU A 454 21.58 5.30 16.85
N TYR A 455 21.13 4.71 15.75
CA TYR A 455 19.86 3.98 15.68
C TYR A 455 20.09 2.56 15.15
N THR A 456 19.29 1.61 15.66
CA THR A 456 19.39 0.19 15.28
C THR A 456 18.11 -0.25 14.56
N LEU A 457 18.25 -0.90 13.42
CA LEU A 457 17.17 -1.54 12.66
C LEU A 457 17.30 -3.06 12.76
N VAL A 458 16.25 -3.73 13.23
CA VAL A 458 16.21 -5.19 13.49
C VAL A 458 15.08 -5.83 12.69
N ALA A 459 15.38 -6.85 11.89
CA ALA A 459 14.34 -7.63 11.20
C ALA A 459 14.84 -9.03 10.88
N GLU A 460 13.93 -9.91 10.51
CA GLU A 460 14.32 -11.12 9.77
C GLU A 460 14.44 -10.85 8.26
N SER A 461 15.13 -11.73 7.52
CA SER A 461 15.50 -11.47 6.12
C SER A 461 14.30 -11.16 5.22
N VAL A 462 13.15 -11.81 5.43
CA VAL A 462 11.93 -11.59 4.61
C VAL A 462 11.36 -10.17 4.75
N LYS A 463 11.59 -9.50 5.88
CA LYS A 463 11.17 -8.10 6.11
C LYS A 463 12.35 -7.12 6.24
N SER A 464 13.54 -7.52 5.79
CA SER A 464 14.76 -6.71 5.91
C SER A 464 14.80 -5.49 4.98
N SER A 465 14.12 -5.54 3.83
CA SER A 465 13.92 -4.39 2.94
C SER A 465 12.87 -3.43 3.47
N HIS A 466 11.83 -3.94 4.13
CA HIS A 466 10.78 -3.18 4.81
C HIS A 466 11.37 -2.36 5.96
N MET A 467 12.09 -3.01 6.87
CA MET A 467 12.90 -2.36 7.91
C MET A 467 14.29 -1.94 7.37
N GLY A 468 14.28 -1.25 6.23
CA GLY A 468 15.46 -0.88 5.45
C GLY A 468 15.12 0.15 4.38
N TYR A 469 15.07 -0.26 3.10
CA TYR A 469 14.75 0.59 1.95
C TYR A 469 13.45 1.40 2.12
N PHE A 470 12.35 0.75 2.48
CA PHE A 470 11.04 1.41 2.60
C PHE A 470 10.98 2.33 3.83
N PHE A 471 11.43 1.85 4.99
CA PHE A 471 11.49 2.65 6.22
C PHE A 471 12.42 3.88 6.11
N ARG A 472 13.48 3.82 5.29
CA ARG A 472 14.38 4.96 4.96
C ARG A 472 13.86 5.84 3.82
N GLY A 473 12.64 5.60 3.36
CA GLY A 473 11.97 6.44 2.37
C GLY A 473 12.64 6.35 1.00
N ARG A 474 12.73 5.13 0.46
CA ARG A 474 13.29 4.79 -0.85
C ARG A 474 14.82 5.02 -0.94
N ARG A 475 15.55 4.60 0.10
CA ARG A 475 17.02 4.71 0.17
C ARG A 475 17.68 3.37 0.49
N GLU A 476 18.60 2.95 -0.35
CA GLU A 476 19.40 1.73 -0.13
C GLU A 476 20.45 1.90 0.97
N ASP A 477 21.00 3.09 1.11
CA ASP A 477 22.02 3.42 2.09
C ASP A 477 21.51 4.48 3.08
N PRO A 478 22.01 4.47 4.34
CA PRO A 478 21.73 5.53 5.28
C PRO A 478 22.26 6.87 4.77
N VAL A 479 21.61 7.97 5.17
CA VAL A 479 22.10 9.32 4.83
C VAL A 479 23.47 9.59 5.44
N ALA A 480 24.27 10.43 4.78
CA ALA A 480 25.59 10.79 5.28
C ALA A 480 25.50 11.37 6.71
N GLY A 481 26.36 10.87 7.61
CA GLY A 481 26.39 11.28 9.02
C GLY A 481 25.47 10.47 9.96
N ALA A 482 24.64 9.57 9.42
CA ALA A 482 23.86 8.64 10.22
C ALA A 482 24.73 7.50 10.78
N ASN A 483 24.51 7.15 12.05
CA ASN A 483 25.14 6.01 12.72
C ASN A 483 24.14 4.85 12.80
N GLU A 484 23.89 4.21 11.66
CA GLU A 484 22.97 3.07 11.54
C GLU A 484 23.66 1.75 11.93
N VAL A 485 22.97 0.95 12.74
CA VAL A 485 23.29 -0.46 12.96
C VAL A 485 22.16 -1.32 12.40
N ARG A 486 22.50 -2.35 11.62
CA ARG A 486 21.54 -3.33 11.10
C ARG A 486 21.77 -4.70 11.72
N LEU A 487 20.70 -5.29 12.24
CA LEU A 487 20.66 -6.66 12.72
C LEU A 487 19.64 -7.43 11.88
N VAL A 488 20.11 -8.37 11.05
CA VAL A 488 19.25 -9.18 10.19
C VAL A 488 19.40 -10.64 10.55
N THR A 489 18.31 -11.22 11.08
CA THR A 489 18.24 -12.66 11.34
C THR A 489 17.77 -13.40 10.07
N PRO A 490 18.46 -14.43 9.57
CA PRO A 490 17.95 -15.23 8.46
C PRO A 490 16.59 -15.85 8.79
N SER A 491 15.59 -15.63 7.93
CA SER A 491 14.30 -16.33 8.00
C SER A 491 14.49 -17.83 7.79
N HIS A 492 13.50 -18.64 8.16
CA HIS A 492 13.53 -20.08 7.89
C HIS A 492 13.66 -20.36 6.39
N GLY A 493 14.61 -21.23 6.02
CA GLY A 493 14.90 -21.57 4.63
C GLY A 493 14.93 -23.08 4.39
N GLU A 494 15.56 -23.51 3.30
CA GLU A 494 15.57 -24.91 2.87
C GLU A 494 16.12 -25.87 3.95
N GLU A 495 17.09 -25.41 4.75
CA GLU A 495 17.66 -26.18 5.86
C GLU A 495 16.67 -26.47 7.00
N ASP A 496 15.65 -25.61 7.14
CA ASP A 496 14.55 -25.75 8.09
C ASP A 496 13.33 -26.47 7.46
N GLY A 497 13.39 -26.81 6.17
CA GLY A 497 12.30 -27.42 5.42
C GLY A 497 11.31 -26.43 4.78
N VAL A 498 11.64 -25.13 4.77
CA VAL A 498 10.83 -24.07 4.12
C VAL A 498 11.36 -23.83 2.71
N LYS A 499 10.51 -24.07 1.70
CA LYS A 499 10.90 -23.89 0.28
C LYS A 499 10.25 -22.68 -0.38
N SER A 500 9.11 -22.25 0.15
CA SER A 500 8.38 -21.05 -0.29
C SER A 500 7.64 -20.44 0.89
N ASP A 501 7.13 -19.22 0.71
CA ASP A 501 6.41 -18.49 1.76
C ASP A 501 5.17 -19.26 2.28
N THR A 502 4.63 -20.15 1.47
CA THR A 502 3.54 -21.06 1.86
C THR A 502 3.92 -22.08 2.92
N ASP A 503 5.21 -22.32 3.17
CA ASP A 503 5.71 -23.30 4.14
C ASP A 503 5.99 -22.68 5.52
N PHE A 504 5.83 -21.36 5.70
CA PHE A 504 6.03 -20.71 7.00
C PHE A 504 5.09 -21.22 8.11
N TYR A 505 3.98 -21.91 7.76
CA TYR A 505 3.15 -22.62 8.74
C TYR A 505 3.92 -23.66 9.57
N LEU A 506 5.07 -24.18 9.07
CA LEU A 506 5.92 -25.08 9.83
C LEU A 506 6.55 -24.42 11.06
N TYR A 507 6.72 -23.09 11.01
CA TYR A 507 7.27 -22.27 12.07
C TYR A 507 6.40 -21.03 12.26
N PRO A 508 5.21 -21.14 12.86
CA PRO A 508 4.23 -20.04 12.89
C PRO A 508 4.73 -18.77 13.59
N GLY A 509 5.65 -18.90 14.55
CA GLY A 509 6.27 -17.75 15.21
C GLY A 509 7.44 -17.14 14.43
N MET A 510 7.81 -17.74 13.29
CA MET A 510 8.98 -17.40 12.48
C MET A 510 10.20 -17.10 13.35
N ARG A 511 10.86 -15.97 13.14
CA ARG A 511 12.02 -15.53 13.94
C ARG A 511 11.65 -14.51 15.02
N ALA A 512 10.39 -14.46 15.46
CA ALA A 512 9.95 -13.47 16.46
C ALA A 512 10.76 -13.55 17.76
N LYS A 513 11.18 -14.75 18.19
CA LYS A 513 12.01 -14.93 19.40
C LYS A 513 13.43 -14.40 19.22
N GLU A 514 14.05 -14.68 18.08
CA GLU A 514 15.39 -14.23 17.76
C GLU A 514 15.44 -12.71 17.59
N VAL A 515 14.47 -12.13 16.87
CA VAL A 515 14.32 -10.68 16.75
C VAL A 515 14.11 -10.03 18.13
N THR A 516 13.30 -10.66 19.00
CA THR A 516 13.12 -10.21 20.39
C THR A 516 14.45 -10.20 21.14
N ALA A 517 15.21 -11.28 21.07
CA ALA A 517 16.52 -11.36 21.73
C ALA A 517 17.49 -10.26 21.26
N ASP A 518 17.51 -9.95 19.96
CA ASP A 518 18.35 -8.87 19.41
C ASP A 518 17.92 -7.49 19.91
N VAL A 519 16.61 -7.21 19.97
CA VAL A 519 16.08 -5.96 20.52
C VAL A 519 16.42 -5.82 21.99
N LEU A 520 16.21 -6.87 22.79
CA LEU A 520 16.54 -6.90 24.22
C LEU A 520 18.04 -6.63 24.46
N LYS A 521 18.90 -7.22 23.63
CA LYS A 521 20.35 -7.00 23.66
C LYS A 521 20.71 -5.56 23.31
N ALA A 522 20.09 -4.97 22.28
CA ALA A 522 20.30 -3.58 21.90
C ALA A 522 19.83 -2.59 22.99
N ILE A 523 18.68 -2.85 23.62
CA ILE A 523 18.20 -2.08 24.78
C ILE A 523 19.22 -2.12 25.92
N SER A 524 19.72 -3.32 26.22
CA SER A 524 20.69 -3.55 27.30
C SER A 524 22.04 -2.90 27.04
N ALA A 525 22.52 -2.92 25.79
CA ALA A 525 23.76 -2.28 25.38
C ALA A 525 23.69 -0.76 25.60
N GLY A 526 22.51 -0.16 25.38
CA GLY A 526 22.28 1.24 25.70
C GLY A 526 23.12 2.21 24.87
N THR A 527 23.55 1.82 23.68
CA THR A 527 24.21 2.70 22.69
C THR A 527 23.18 3.43 21.84
N SER A 528 22.18 2.71 21.32
CA SER A 528 21.19 3.28 20.42
C SER A 528 20.23 4.22 21.13
N ARG A 529 19.87 5.29 20.43
CA ARG A 529 18.87 6.29 20.77
C ARG A 529 17.48 5.86 20.35
N LEU A 530 17.40 5.17 19.22
CA LEU A 530 16.22 4.53 18.67
C LEU A 530 16.57 3.08 18.29
N ILE A 531 15.67 2.16 18.59
CA ILE A 531 15.70 0.78 18.09
C ILE A 531 14.38 0.54 17.38
N CYS A 532 14.41 0.19 16.10
CA CYS A 532 13.21 -0.19 15.35
C CYS A 532 13.31 -1.68 15.02
N CYS A 533 12.22 -2.42 15.20
CA CYS A 533 12.14 -3.81 14.80
C CYS A 533 10.88 -4.15 14.03
N ASN A 534 10.98 -5.19 13.19
CA ASN A 534 9.85 -5.79 12.50
C ASN A 534 9.54 -7.19 13.07
N ILE A 535 8.25 -7.49 13.28
CA ILE A 535 7.74 -8.84 13.59
C ILE A 535 6.87 -9.33 12.44
N ALA A 536 7.41 -10.24 11.62
CA ALA A 536 6.82 -10.67 10.34
C ALA A 536 5.68 -11.70 10.46
N ALA A 537 5.67 -12.47 11.54
CA ALA A 537 4.85 -13.69 11.66
C ALA A 537 3.35 -13.50 11.37
N PRO A 538 2.66 -12.45 11.87
CA PRO A 538 1.23 -12.35 11.67
C PRO A 538 0.81 -12.16 10.19
N ASP A 539 1.57 -11.42 9.40
CA ASP A 539 1.33 -11.26 7.96
C ASP A 539 1.66 -12.52 7.16
N MET A 540 2.87 -13.06 7.34
CA MET A 540 3.33 -14.20 6.53
C MET A 540 2.47 -15.44 6.76
N VAL A 541 2.00 -15.67 7.98
CA VAL A 541 1.06 -16.76 8.28
C VAL A 541 -0.39 -16.35 7.97
N GLY A 542 -0.73 -15.07 8.08
CA GLY A 542 -2.04 -14.51 7.67
C GLY A 542 -2.35 -14.76 6.20
N HIS A 543 -1.35 -14.65 5.31
CA HIS A 543 -1.47 -15.01 3.90
C HIS A 543 -1.85 -16.49 3.64
N LEU A 544 -1.77 -17.36 4.65
CA LEU A 544 -2.14 -18.77 4.57
C LEU A 544 -3.56 -19.04 5.08
N LEU A 545 -4.29 -18.01 5.51
CA LEU A 545 -5.70 -18.09 5.86
C LEU A 545 -6.58 -18.24 4.60
N PRO A 546 -7.71 -18.95 4.68
CA PRO A 546 -8.28 -19.59 5.89
C PRO A 546 -7.68 -20.96 6.23
N ALA A 547 -6.78 -21.50 5.38
CA ALA A 547 -6.32 -22.89 5.47
C ALA A 547 -5.48 -23.19 6.71
N ARG A 548 -4.71 -22.22 7.21
CA ARG A 548 -3.75 -22.36 8.33
C ARG A 548 -4.17 -21.60 9.58
N TYR A 549 -5.40 -21.82 10.01
CA TYR A 549 -6.01 -21.07 11.12
C TYR A 549 -5.36 -21.30 12.49
N GLU A 550 -5.00 -22.55 12.81
CA GLU A 550 -4.34 -22.84 14.09
C GLU A 550 -2.93 -22.26 14.14
N GLU A 551 -2.21 -22.32 13.02
CA GLU A 551 -0.91 -21.69 12.86
C GLU A 551 -1.02 -20.16 12.94
N ALA A 552 -2.05 -19.54 12.36
CA ALA A 552 -2.31 -18.11 12.50
C ALA A 552 -2.52 -17.71 13.97
N LYS A 553 -3.30 -18.47 14.76
CA LYS A 553 -3.40 -18.25 16.22
C LYS A 553 -2.04 -18.35 16.91
N ALA A 554 -1.20 -19.30 16.52
CA ALA A 554 0.15 -19.44 17.08
C ALA A 554 1.09 -18.27 16.68
N ALA A 555 0.99 -17.77 15.44
CA ALA A 555 1.72 -16.60 14.97
C ALA A 555 1.35 -15.34 15.76
N TYR A 556 0.04 -15.13 15.99
CA TYR A 556 -0.45 -14.03 16.81
C TYR A 556 0.08 -14.10 18.24
N ARG A 557 0.06 -15.29 18.88
CA ARG A 557 0.63 -15.49 20.22
C ARG A 557 2.13 -15.19 20.28
N ALA A 558 2.89 -15.66 19.29
CA ALA A 558 4.33 -15.42 19.23
C ALA A 558 4.65 -13.92 19.12
N ALA A 559 3.88 -13.17 18.31
CA ALA A 559 3.99 -11.72 18.25
C ALA A 559 3.58 -11.06 19.57
N ALA A 560 2.48 -11.48 20.19
CA ALA A 560 2.05 -10.96 21.49
C ALA A 560 3.10 -11.12 22.58
N ASP A 561 3.70 -12.31 22.70
CA ASP A 561 4.76 -12.60 23.68
C ASP A 561 6.00 -11.72 23.45
N ALA A 562 6.46 -11.60 22.20
CA ALA A 562 7.57 -10.74 21.81
C ALA A 562 7.34 -9.27 22.23
N LEU A 563 6.15 -8.72 21.92
CA LEU A 563 5.81 -7.33 22.23
C LEU A 563 5.76 -7.06 23.72
N VAL A 564 5.19 -7.98 24.50
CA VAL A 564 5.10 -7.85 25.97
C VAL A 564 6.50 -7.92 26.59
N GLU A 565 7.35 -8.82 26.14
CA GLU A 565 8.73 -8.95 26.63
C GLU A 565 9.58 -7.71 26.30
N MET A 566 9.48 -7.20 25.06
CA MET A 566 10.12 -5.95 24.66
C MET A 566 9.62 -4.75 25.48
N ALA A 567 8.30 -4.64 25.71
CA ALA A 567 7.70 -3.56 26.49
C ALA A 567 8.21 -3.55 27.93
N GLN A 568 8.26 -4.72 28.59
CA GLN A 568 8.77 -4.86 29.96
C GLN A 568 10.25 -4.47 30.04
N THR A 569 11.05 -4.92 29.07
CA THR A 569 12.48 -4.60 29.00
C THR A 569 12.70 -3.10 28.78
N ALA A 570 11.99 -2.49 27.83
CA ALA A 570 12.07 -1.06 27.56
C ALA A 570 11.67 -0.22 28.79
N ARG A 571 10.57 -0.58 29.47
CA ARG A 571 10.12 0.08 30.71
C ARG A 571 11.19 0.01 31.80
N THR A 572 11.80 -1.16 32.01
CA THR A 572 12.90 -1.37 32.98
C THR A 572 14.13 -0.53 32.64
N ALA A 573 14.44 -0.41 31.36
CA ALA A 573 15.54 0.42 30.85
C ALA A 573 15.23 1.93 30.82
N ARG A 574 14.01 2.34 31.19
CA ARG A 574 13.50 3.72 31.12
C ARG A 574 13.47 4.28 29.69
N SER A 575 13.23 3.41 28.71
CA SER A 575 12.96 3.77 27.31
C SER A 575 11.46 3.83 27.06
N PHE A 576 11.02 4.71 26.16
CA PHE A 576 9.68 4.62 25.59
C PHE A 576 9.62 3.41 24.66
N PHE A 577 8.45 2.76 24.59
CA PHE A 577 8.19 1.69 23.64
C PHE A 577 6.90 2.00 22.88
N VAL A 578 6.98 1.98 21.55
CA VAL A 578 5.85 2.20 20.65
C VAL A 578 5.62 0.91 19.89
N VAL A 579 4.39 0.40 19.95
CA VAL A 579 3.94 -0.76 19.19
C VAL A 579 2.98 -0.28 18.13
N THR A 580 3.10 -0.72 16.89
CA THR A 580 2.16 -0.43 15.82
C THR A 580 2.14 -1.56 14.79
N SER A 581 1.27 -1.51 13.79
CA SER A 581 1.30 -2.40 12.64
C SER A 581 1.38 -1.58 11.36
N ASP A 582 1.95 -2.15 10.31
CA ASP A 582 2.05 -1.51 9.00
C ASP A 582 0.73 -1.54 8.22
N HIS A 583 -0.07 -2.60 8.40
CA HIS A 583 -1.41 -2.82 7.85
C HIS A 583 -2.13 -3.96 8.62
N GLY A 584 -3.35 -4.32 8.19
CA GLY A 584 -4.08 -5.50 8.65
C GLY A 584 -3.96 -6.71 7.71
N ASN A 585 -4.16 -7.92 8.25
CA ASN A 585 -4.18 -9.20 7.51
C ASN A 585 -4.86 -10.27 8.38
N ILE A 586 -4.19 -10.70 9.45
CA ILE A 586 -4.52 -11.91 10.20
C ILE A 586 -5.91 -11.85 10.88
N GLU A 587 -6.43 -10.64 11.09
CA GLU A 587 -7.74 -10.39 11.69
C GLU A 587 -8.92 -10.64 10.75
N ASN A 588 -8.68 -10.85 9.45
CA ASN A 588 -9.75 -10.92 8.45
C ASN A 588 -10.09 -12.34 7.97
N ASP A 589 -9.29 -13.36 8.36
CA ASP A 589 -9.47 -14.76 7.93
C ASP A 589 -9.49 -14.93 6.39
N THR A 590 -8.72 -14.09 5.70
CA THR A 590 -8.50 -14.13 4.26
C THR A 590 -7.00 -14.14 3.98
N SER A 591 -6.58 -14.64 2.82
CA SER A 591 -5.18 -14.59 2.40
C SER A 591 -4.72 -13.19 1.95
N ALA A 592 -5.62 -12.22 1.82
CA ALA A 592 -5.30 -10.84 1.46
C ALA A 592 -5.14 -9.95 2.70
N HIS A 593 -4.42 -8.84 2.55
CA HIS A 593 -4.44 -7.75 3.53
C HIS A 593 -5.83 -7.14 3.65
N SER A 594 -6.03 -6.28 4.63
CA SER A 594 -7.31 -5.64 4.88
C SER A 594 -7.23 -4.11 4.86
N VAL A 595 -8.40 -3.48 4.82
CA VAL A 595 -8.56 -2.03 5.00
C VAL A 595 -8.83 -1.65 6.46
N ASN A 596 -8.66 -2.59 7.38
CA ASN A 596 -8.92 -2.38 8.80
C ASN A 596 -7.85 -1.47 9.42
N ASP A 597 -8.24 -0.73 10.46
CA ASP A 597 -7.28 0.00 11.27
C ASP A 597 -6.36 -0.96 12.05
N VAL A 598 -5.20 -0.42 12.43
CA VAL A 598 -4.25 -1.05 13.35
C VAL A 598 -4.27 -0.33 14.70
N LEU A 599 -3.57 -0.86 15.72
CA LEU A 599 -3.46 -0.18 17.02
C LEU A 599 -2.03 0.28 17.28
N THR A 600 -1.85 1.60 17.46
CA THR A 600 -0.60 2.18 17.96
C THR A 600 -0.66 2.32 19.47
N THR A 601 0.21 1.59 20.19
CA THR A 601 0.30 1.60 21.66
C THR A 601 1.58 2.29 22.11
N ILE A 602 1.47 3.27 23.01
CA ILE A 602 2.60 3.99 23.60
C ILE A 602 2.78 3.56 25.05
N VAL A 603 3.83 2.77 25.30
CA VAL A 603 4.26 2.33 26.63
C VAL A 603 5.30 3.30 27.17
N ARG A 604 5.02 3.81 28.36
CA ARG A 604 5.83 4.86 29.00
C ARG A 604 6.71 4.24 30.10
N PRO A 605 7.91 4.81 30.33
CA PRO A 605 8.62 4.62 31.60
C PRO A 605 7.74 5.10 32.77
N ASP A 606 7.79 4.42 33.92
CA ASP A 606 6.93 4.72 35.08
C ASP A 606 6.99 6.19 35.56
N SER A 607 8.11 6.88 35.31
CA SER A 607 8.32 8.28 35.68
C SER A 607 7.81 9.30 34.65
N ALA A 608 7.41 8.86 33.45
CA ALA A 608 7.05 9.75 32.35
C ALA A 608 5.55 10.04 32.31
N LYS A 609 5.19 11.32 32.17
CA LYS A 609 3.81 11.77 31.93
C LYS A 609 3.69 12.26 30.49
N SER A 610 2.62 11.86 29.83
CA SER A 610 2.21 12.49 28.57
C SER A 610 0.70 12.52 28.39
N GLU A 611 0.22 13.53 27.69
CA GLU A 611 -1.19 13.74 27.38
C GLU A 611 -1.42 13.51 25.89
N VAL A 612 -2.62 13.06 25.51
CA VAL A 612 -2.99 12.86 24.10
C VAL A 612 -3.08 14.23 23.42
N ALA A 613 -2.43 14.38 22.27
CA ALA A 613 -2.30 15.67 21.58
C ALA A 613 -3.25 15.83 20.38
N ILE A 614 -3.87 14.75 19.92
CA ILE A 614 -4.72 14.73 18.73
C ILE A 614 -6.18 15.09 19.08
N PRO A 615 -6.90 15.82 18.21
CA PRO A 615 -8.30 16.23 18.46
C PRO A 615 -9.31 15.09 18.21
N VAL A 616 -9.03 14.27 17.22
CA VAL A 616 -9.77 13.04 16.88
C VAL A 616 -8.92 11.87 17.33
N PHE A 617 -9.52 10.86 17.98
CA PHE A 617 -8.82 9.70 18.53
C PHE A 617 -8.47 8.67 17.46
N GLN A 618 -7.89 9.15 16.36
CA GLN A 618 -7.48 8.39 15.19
C GLN A 618 -6.10 8.91 14.77
N ALA A 619 -5.14 7.99 14.74
CA ALA A 619 -3.79 8.24 14.25
C ALA A 619 -3.67 7.85 12.77
N ARG A 620 -2.61 8.33 12.14
CA ARG A 620 -2.16 7.87 10.81
C ARG A 620 -0.75 7.33 10.94
N LEU A 621 -0.32 6.46 10.04
CA LEU A 621 1.00 5.84 10.15
C LEU A 621 2.15 6.89 10.19
N PHE A 622 2.05 7.95 9.40
CA PHE A 622 3.03 9.04 9.40
C PHE A 622 2.96 9.99 10.62
N ASP A 623 2.05 9.74 11.58
CA ASP A 623 2.07 10.40 12.90
C ASP A 623 3.08 9.75 13.87
N ILE A 624 3.57 8.54 13.54
CA ILE A 624 4.46 7.77 14.42
C ILE A 624 5.87 8.38 14.48
N ALA A 625 6.45 8.76 13.35
CA ALA A 625 7.77 9.41 13.31
C ALA A 625 7.83 10.73 14.11
N PRO A 626 6.92 11.70 13.94
CA PRO A 626 6.84 12.89 14.79
C PRO A 626 6.65 12.56 16.27
N THR A 627 5.89 11.50 16.57
CA THR A 627 5.73 11.00 17.94
C THR A 627 7.05 10.49 18.52
N LEU A 628 7.84 9.74 17.75
CA LEU A 628 9.15 9.26 18.18
C LEU A 628 10.11 10.42 18.46
N PHE A 629 10.19 11.43 17.58
CA PHE A 629 10.99 12.64 17.88
C PHE A 629 10.55 13.30 19.19
N LYS A 630 9.24 13.45 19.39
CA LYS A 630 8.68 14.05 20.60
C LYS A 630 9.00 13.25 21.86
N LEU A 631 8.83 11.93 21.85
CA LEU A 631 9.15 11.04 22.97
C LEU A 631 10.65 11.00 23.27
N MET A 632 11.46 11.22 22.25
CA MET A 632 12.89 11.37 22.40
C MET A 632 13.28 12.76 22.92
N GLY A 633 12.39 13.76 22.91
CA GLY A 633 12.76 15.14 23.22
C GLY A 633 13.67 15.78 22.17
N ALA A 634 13.63 15.27 20.94
CA ALA A 634 14.30 15.88 19.79
C ALA A 634 13.35 16.91 19.17
N ALA A 635 13.76 18.17 19.12
CA ALA A 635 12.95 19.23 18.53
C ALA A 635 13.15 19.24 17.02
N GLN A 636 12.07 19.06 16.26
CA GLN A 636 12.05 19.36 14.83
C GLN A 636 12.13 20.89 14.67
N ASN A 637 13.32 21.44 14.49
CA ASN A 637 13.46 22.85 14.13
C ASN A 637 12.96 23.00 12.68
N GLY A 638 11.83 23.68 12.47
CA GLY A 638 11.36 24.03 11.13
C GLY A 638 10.42 23.04 10.45
N ALA A 639 9.93 21.99 11.12
CA ALA A 639 8.74 21.28 10.64
C ALA A 639 7.60 22.31 10.57
N PRO A 640 6.90 22.46 9.43
CA PRO A 640 5.77 23.38 9.35
C PRO A 640 4.83 23.04 10.49
N ALA A 641 4.59 24.01 11.37
CA ALA A 641 3.58 23.84 12.42
C ALA A 641 2.29 23.51 11.68
N ALA A 642 1.78 22.28 11.89
CA ALA A 642 0.58 21.80 11.25
C ALA A 642 -0.50 22.88 11.44
N GLY A 643 -0.82 23.59 10.35
CA GLY A 643 -2.02 24.38 10.32
C GLY A 643 -3.18 23.39 10.55
N PRO A 644 -4.26 23.79 11.24
CA PRO A 644 -5.41 22.91 11.49
C PRO A 644 -6.09 22.35 10.21
N ALA A 645 -5.58 22.66 9.02
CA ALA A 645 -6.12 22.27 7.71
C ALA A 645 -5.25 21.30 6.90
N ASP A 646 -3.95 21.11 7.21
CA ASP A 646 -3.10 20.23 6.39
C ASP A 646 -3.12 18.78 6.93
N GLN A 647 -3.96 17.95 6.32
CA GLN A 647 -4.07 16.52 6.65
C GLN A 647 -2.92 15.67 6.12
N SER A 648 -1.96 16.24 5.38
CA SER A 648 -0.80 15.50 4.88
C SER A 648 0.40 15.56 5.83
N VAL A 649 0.42 16.49 6.79
CA VAL A 649 1.54 16.61 7.75
C VAL A 649 1.29 15.74 8.99
N GLY A 650 2.31 15.00 9.40
CA GLY A 650 2.30 14.17 10.60
C GLY A 650 2.29 14.99 11.87
N ARG A 651 1.53 14.54 12.86
CA ARG A 651 1.40 15.21 14.16
C ARG A 651 1.81 14.27 15.30
N PRO A 652 2.57 14.73 16.31
CA PRO A 652 2.83 13.93 17.49
C PRO A 652 1.52 13.50 18.16
N LEU A 653 1.40 12.22 18.51
CA LEU A 653 0.23 11.67 19.18
C LEU A 653 0.09 12.11 20.63
N VAL A 654 1.21 12.53 21.24
CA VAL A 654 1.28 12.93 22.64
C VAL A 654 2.11 14.19 22.86
N VAL A 655 1.78 14.92 23.93
CA VAL A 655 2.63 15.97 24.50
C VAL A 655 3.30 15.41 25.76
N THR A 656 4.63 15.48 25.82
CA THR A 656 5.41 15.17 27.03
C THR A 656 5.47 16.40 27.92
N GLY A 657 5.13 16.24 29.20
CA GLY A 657 5.20 17.29 30.22
C GLY A 657 6.51 17.34 30.98
#